data_AF-A0A8J7FUB7-F1
#
_entry.id   AF-A0A8J7FUB7-F1
#
_cell.length_a   1.000
_cell.length_b   1.000
_cell.length_c   1.000
_cell.angle_alpha   90.00
_cell.angle_beta   90.00
_cell.angle_gamma   90.00
#
_symmetry.space_group_name_H-M   'P 1'
#
loop_
_entity.id
_entity.type
_entity.pdbx_description
1 polymer ?
#
loop_
_entity_poly.entity_id
_entity_poly.type
_entity_poly.pdbx_seq_one_letter_code
_entity_poly.pdbx_strand_id
1 'polypeptide(L)'
;MQEWVNDRVQQILALQPRRVLEIGCGTGLLLLPIAPQCQKYVGTDFSPVVLQSLQHQLDRLDLPQVELLHRTATDFDGIDAASFDLVILNSIVQYFPSREYLMQVLEAAVQAVAPGGHVLVGDVRSLPLLTAFHTWMQFSQADGSMERTQLQSQVERSQFEESELAIDPRFFYALSQRFPQIRQVQVRLSRGRSLNEMTQFRYNVLLHVAEVQEGCNRVQSPAAQQLDSRNSTGPAAQHNWKLASVSVADVQELLAETKPETYLITNITNSRVSHAIQTANWLYNPALIASRTAPKTVLKTVGRMREWLQANSGNHSENYAENYAELGIDPEDWWNLEALLPYRIEITWSAQTNTGDYDVLFIRHGVEATIDFPLAEIPDRFCDAYTNYPLQSQLARQLVPELRQSLKQTLPDYMVPAALIPLATLPRTTNGKVDRAKIITLYETEGTAPDGIQPINSAAIAAPTSNYPVLSRAEAMLVDIWKELLHLKQVNTSDNFFELGGHSLLATQMASRIRDLFDVELPLQSVFETPTIAQLAALLESRRAKIAPLPMPPLVRLDRSLYRRKSSRFATPQNREEGQGEQPLISDQLISDQLAAKTATASSPLVALTLGGSQSPFFCIHPMFGVVFPYLELAHHLGQQRSFYGLQSVGLSGNAPPLNRIEAMAAYYIEAIQRLQPHGPYYLGGWSFGGLVAFEMAQQLTQAGQSVGLLAILDTPAPCYQPSFSQSLKFLLGTALWSGLPFLLNYGAIATQRWQSQAWLSRWQWAAITRLLPQSRLRLLDESAIVPMLRIFYANAQAAYRYMPQYYPHRITVFKTAESVDKLRSDPMLGWQSLANDVQLHSVPGNHLSLLQPPHVQVLAEKLGQCLAENP
;
A
#
# COMPACT_ATOMS: atom_id res chain seq x y z
N MET A 1 -14.67 3.69 -0.41
CA MET A 1 -14.18 4.70 -1.37
C MET A 1 -15.34 5.42 -2.01
N GLN A 2 -16.28 4.74 -2.68
CA GLN A 2 -17.47 5.39 -3.24
C GLN A 2 -18.30 6.19 -2.20
N GLU A 3 -18.60 5.59 -1.04
CA GLU A 3 -19.32 6.25 0.07
C GLU A 3 -18.62 7.55 0.54
N TRP A 4 -17.29 7.49 0.67
CA TRP A 4 -16.44 8.62 1.05
C TRP A 4 -16.41 9.73 -0.02
N VAL A 5 -16.22 9.38 -1.30
CA VAL A 5 -16.25 10.36 -2.41
C VAL A 5 -17.63 11.02 -2.47
N ASN A 6 -18.70 10.24 -2.38
CA ASN A 6 -20.06 10.75 -2.47
C ASN A 6 -20.37 11.73 -1.33
N ASP A 7 -20.00 11.40 -0.09
CA ASP A 7 -20.12 12.32 1.07
C ASP A 7 -19.38 13.64 0.80
N ARG A 8 -18.14 13.57 0.33
CA ARG A 8 -17.31 14.76 0.08
C ARG A 8 -17.87 15.63 -1.05
N VAL A 9 -18.30 15.01 -2.15
CA VAL A 9 -18.95 15.71 -3.26
C VAL A 9 -20.25 16.38 -2.80
N GLN A 10 -21.09 15.68 -2.01
CA GLN A 10 -22.33 16.26 -1.49
C GLN A 10 -22.05 17.47 -0.57
N GLN A 11 -21.06 17.37 0.31
CA GLN A 11 -20.66 18.47 1.18
C GLN A 11 -20.18 19.69 0.38
N ILE A 12 -19.39 19.47 -0.68
CA ILE A 12 -18.92 20.55 -1.54
C ILE A 12 -20.08 21.18 -2.32
N LEU A 13 -20.93 20.36 -2.94
CA LEU A 13 -22.07 20.87 -3.71
C LEU A 13 -23.10 21.59 -2.85
N ALA A 14 -23.22 21.26 -1.56
CA ALA A 14 -24.07 21.99 -0.61
C ALA A 14 -23.61 23.45 -0.40
N LEU A 15 -22.35 23.77 -0.68
CA LEU A 15 -21.83 25.16 -0.69
C LEU A 15 -22.21 25.93 -1.96
N GLN A 16 -22.83 25.26 -2.94
CA GLN A 16 -23.19 25.82 -4.24
C GLN A 16 -22.03 26.52 -4.97
N PRO A 17 -20.87 25.85 -5.14
CA PRO A 17 -19.66 26.49 -5.64
C PRO A 17 -19.78 26.85 -7.13
N ARG A 18 -19.35 28.05 -7.50
CA ARG A 18 -19.36 28.57 -8.87
C ARG A 18 -17.98 28.61 -9.50
N ARG A 19 -16.97 29.07 -8.76
CA ARG A 19 -15.57 29.17 -9.19
C ARG A 19 -14.72 28.42 -8.19
N VAL A 20 -14.22 27.26 -8.63
CA VAL A 20 -13.45 26.35 -7.78
C VAL A 20 -11.99 26.31 -8.21
N LEU A 21 -11.10 26.33 -7.23
CA LEU A 21 -9.70 25.96 -7.39
C LEU A 21 -9.44 24.69 -6.58
N GLU A 22 -9.03 23.61 -7.24
CA GLU A 22 -8.59 22.37 -6.59
C GLU A 22 -7.07 22.26 -6.65
N ILE A 23 -6.44 22.11 -5.49
CA ILE A 23 -5.00 21.91 -5.35
C ILE A 23 -4.72 20.42 -5.20
N GLY A 24 -3.93 19.87 -6.11
CA GLY A 24 -3.67 18.44 -6.26
C GLY A 24 -4.92 17.68 -6.72
N CYS A 25 -5.44 18.02 -7.90
CA CYS A 25 -6.67 17.44 -8.44
C CYS A 25 -6.55 15.95 -8.80
N GLY A 26 -5.32 15.41 -8.89
CA GLY A 26 -5.08 13.99 -9.08
C GLY A 26 -5.79 13.45 -10.33
N THR A 27 -6.38 12.26 -10.23
CA THR A 27 -7.14 11.64 -11.32
C THR A 27 -8.55 12.23 -11.51
N GLY A 28 -8.86 13.39 -10.90
CA GLY A 28 -10.14 14.07 -11.04
C GLY A 28 -11.29 13.47 -10.22
N LEU A 29 -11.00 12.85 -9.07
CA LEU A 29 -12.02 12.20 -8.23
C LEU A 29 -13.11 13.16 -7.73
N LEU A 30 -12.73 14.38 -7.35
CA LEU A 30 -13.67 15.44 -6.98
C LEU A 30 -13.98 16.35 -8.17
N LEU A 31 -12.99 16.64 -9.01
CA LEU A 31 -13.15 17.47 -10.21
C LEU A 31 -14.31 17.01 -11.09
N LEU A 32 -14.30 15.74 -11.53
CA LEU A 32 -15.27 15.23 -12.51
C LEU A 32 -16.75 15.34 -12.06
N PRO A 33 -17.12 15.00 -10.81
CA PRO A 33 -18.50 15.16 -10.36
C PRO A 33 -18.90 16.61 -10.01
N ILE A 34 -17.95 17.51 -9.71
CA ILE A 34 -18.24 18.87 -9.26
C ILE A 34 -18.21 19.87 -10.43
N ALA A 35 -17.21 19.79 -11.31
CA ALA A 35 -17.00 20.71 -12.42
C ALA A 35 -18.22 20.94 -13.34
N PRO A 36 -19.11 19.96 -13.61
CA PRO A 36 -20.32 20.19 -14.40
C PRO A 36 -21.29 21.22 -13.80
N GLN A 37 -21.21 21.49 -12.49
CA GLN A 37 -22.10 22.43 -11.79
C GLN A 37 -21.44 23.80 -11.56
N CYS A 38 -20.18 23.96 -11.95
CA CYS A 38 -19.41 25.17 -11.76
C CYS A 38 -19.35 26.01 -13.05
N GLN A 39 -19.21 27.33 -12.88
CA GLN A 39 -18.94 28.27 -13.96
C GLN A 39 -17.47 28.25 -14.39
N LYS A 40 -16.58 27.99 -13.43
CA LYS A 40 -15.14 27.82 -13.66
C LYS A 40 -14.59 26.79 -12.68
N TYR A 41 -13.75 25.87 -13.16
CA TYR A 41 -13.06 24.91 -12.30
C TYR A 41 -11.58 24.85 -12.71
N VAL A 42 -10.68 25.22 -11.81
CA VAL A 42 -9.23 25.14 -12.03
C VAL A 42 -8.66 24.00 -11.21
N GLY A 43 -8.05 23.01 -11.87
CA GLY A 43 -7.34 21.92 -11.22
C GLY A 43 -5.83 22.10 -11.35
N THR A 44 -5.10 22.09 -10.24
CA THR A 44 -3.63 22.12 -10.24
C THR A 44 -3.07 20.78 -9.78
N ASP A 45 -1.98 20.32 -10.39
CA ASP A 45 -1.23 19.15 -9.92
C ASP A 45 0.26 19.26 -10.29
N PHE A 46 1.13 18.69 -9.47
CA PHE A 46 2.58 18.70 -9.71
C PHE A 46 3.00 17.62 -10.71
N SER A 47 2.12 16.66 -11.01
CA SER A 47 2.40 15.56 -11.92
C SER A 47 1.86 15.85 -13.33
N PRO A 48 2.74 16.09 -14.32
CA PRO A 48 2.30 16.33 -15.70
C PRO A 48 1.62 15.09 -16.31
N VAL A 49 2.00 13.89 -15.87
CA VAL A 49 1.41 12.62 -16.33
C VAL A 49 -0.05 12.49 -15.90
N VAL A 50 -0.34 12.89 -14.66
CA VAL A 50 -1.71 12.86 -14.12
C VAL A 50 -2.59 13.86 -14.85
N LEU A 51 -2.10 15.09 -15.05
CA LEU A 51 -2.83 16.12 -15.79
C LEU A 51 -3.10 15.71 -17.24
N GLN A 52 -2.13 15.11 -17.93
CA GLN A 52 -2.34 14.61 -19.29
C GLN A 52 -3.41 13.51 -19.34
N SER A 53 -3.39 12.59 -18.37
CA SER A 53 -4.41 11.55 -18.28
C SER A 53 -5.80 12.13 -18.00
N LEU A 54 -5.89 13.15 -17.14
CA LEU A 54 -7.16 13.81 -16.82
C LEU A 54 -7.67 14.63 -18.01
N GLN A 55 -6.79 15.33 -18.73
CA GLN A 55 -7.14 16.07 -19.94
C GLN A 55 -7.82 15.16 -20.98
N HIS A 56 -7.27 13.97 -21.21
CA HIS A 56 -7.90 12.98 -22.12
C HIS A 56 -9.30 12.53 -21.68
N GLN A 57 -9.61 12.59 -20.39
CA GLN A 57 -10.96 12.30 -19.89
C GLN A 57 -11.88 13.51 -20.09
N LEU A 58 -11.39 14.73 -19.83
CA LEU A 58 -12.13 15.97 -20.04
C LEU A 58 -12.51 16.18 -21.50
N ASP A 59 -11.62 15.87 -22.44
CA ASP A 59 -11.86 15.96 -23.88
C ASP A 59 -13.07 15.11 -24.34
N ARG A 60 -13.40 14.05 -23.60
CA ARG A 60 -14.56 13.18 -23.88
C ARG A 60 -15.85 13.67 -23.24
N LEU A 61 -15.74 14.47 -22.19
CA LEU A 61 -16.87 14.95 -21.39
C LEU A 61 -17.34 16.35 -21.78
N ASP A 62 -16.59 17.03 -22.65
CA ASP A 62 -16.88 18.38 -23.16
C ASP A 62 -17.13 19.38 -22.02
N LEU A 63 -16.12 19.54 -21.16
CA LEU A 63 -16.16 20.45 -20.00
C LEU A 63 -15.22 21.66 -20.24
N PRO A 64 -15.59 22.62 -21.11
CA PRO A 64 -14.74 23.76 -21.47
C PRO A 64 -14.47 24.73 -20.31
N GLN A 65 -15.26 24.66 -19.24
CA GLN A 65 -15.08 25.45 -18.02
C GLN A 65 -13.94 24.94 -17.12
N VAL A 66 -13.34 23.79 -17.44
CA VAL A 66 -12.24 23.20 -16.68
C VAL A 66 -10.90 23.63 -17.25
N GLU A 67 -10.03 24.15 -16.39
CA GLU A 67 -8.65 24.54 -16.70
C GLU A 67 -7.70 23.71 -15.84
N LEU A 68 -6.73 23.03 -16.49
CA LEU A 68 -5.72 22.23 -15.79
C LEU A 68 -4.36 22.92 -15.84
N LEU A 69 -3.71 23.09 -14.68
CA LEU A 69 -2.44 23.79 -14.53
C LEU A 69 -1.39 22.91 -13.86
N HIS A 70 -0.22 22.78 -14.49
CA HIS A 70 0.92 22.06 -13.90
C HIS A 70 1.65 22.95 -12.90
N ARG A 71 1.35 22.77 -11.60
CA ARG A 71 1.88 23.58 -10.51
C ARG A 71 2.04 22.77 -9.23
N THR A 72 2.99 23.18 -8.40
CA THR A 72 3.10 22.66 -7.03
C THR A 72 2.06 23.33 -6.12
N ALA A 73 1.76 22.74 -4.97
CA ALA A 73 0.76 23.30 -4.05
C ALA A 73 1.10 24.70 -3.51
N THR A 74 2.37 25.13 -3.55
CA THR A 74 2.80 26.47 -3.12
C THR A 74 2.88 27.49 -4.25
N ASP A 75 2.71 27.05 -5.50
CA ASP A 75 2.82 27.87 -6.69
C ASP A 75 1.44 28.42 -7.10
N PHE A 76 1.20 29.67 -6.74
CA PHE A 76 -0.03 30.43 -7.07
C PHE A 76 0.20 31.44 -8.19
N ASP A 77 1.27 31.31 -8.98
CA ASP A 77 1.52 32.25 -10.07
C ASP A 77 0.38 32.21 -11.10
N GLY A 78 -0.20 33.37 -11.40
CA GLY A 78 -1.36 33.49 -12.30
C GLY A 78 -2.70 33.10 -11.67
N ILE A 79 -2.74 32.87 -10.35
CA ILE A 79 -3.98 32.77 -9.58
C ILE A 79 -4.25 34.15 -8.96
N ASP A 80 -5.27 34.84 -9.48
CA ASP A 80 -5.65 36.16 -8.97
C ASP A 80 -6.21 36.07 -7.55
N ALA A 81 -5.92 37.08 -6.72
CA ALA A 81 -6.51 37.19 -5.39
C ALA A 81 -8.03 37.35 -5.47
N ALA A 82 -8.76 36.82 -4.48
CA ALA A 82 -10.22 36.88 -4.38
C ALA A 82 -10.98 36.43 -5.64
N SER A 83 -10.44 35.46 -6.38
CA SER A 83 -10.98 35.02 -7.67
C SER A 83 -11.85 33.76 -7.60
N PHE A 84 -11.78 33.00 -6.51
CA PHE A 84 -12.53 31.76 -6.31
C PHE A 84 -13.49 31.85 -5.11
N ASP A 85 -14.66 31.24 -5.17
CA ASP A 85 -15.54 31.11 -4.00
C ASP A 85 -15.28 29.82 -3.21
N LEU A 86 -14.54 28.87 -3.78
CA LEU A 86 -14.09 27.66 -3.08
C LEU A 86 -12.67 27.27 -3.51
N VAL A 87 -11.78 27.07 -2.54
CA VAL A 87 -10.48 26.41 -2.73
C VAL A 87 -10.49 25.05 -2.02
N ILE A 88 -10.05 24.00 -2.71
CA ILE A 88 -10.08 22.62 -2.22
C ILE A 88 -8.65 22.09 -2.07
N LEU A 89 -8.32 21.58 -0.88
CA LEU A 89 -7.12 20.82 -0.57
C LEU A 89 -7.54 19.46 -0.01
N ASN A 90 -7.95 18.54 -0.89
CA ASN A 90 -8.49 17.25 -0.46
C ASN A 90 -7.44 16.13 -0.57
N SER A 91 -7.12 15.48 0.54
CA SER A 91 -6.17 14.35 0.62
C SER A 91 -4.74 14.68 0.14
N ILE A 92 -4.34 15.96 0.15
CA ILE A 92 -2.99 16.40 -0.25
C ILE A 92 -2.11 16.81 0.94
N VAL A 93 -2.71 17.33 2.01
CA VAL A 93 -1.96 17.95 3.13
C VAL A 93 -1.07 16.94 3.86
N GLN A 94 -1.45 15.66 3.83
CA GLN A 94 -0.68 14.57 4.41
C GLN A 94 0.70 14.39 3.76
N TYR A 95 0.88 14.80 2.50
CA TYR A 95 2.17 14.68 1.79
C TYR A 95 3.07 15.89 1.98
N PHE A 96 2.63 16.90 2.72
CA PHE A 96 3.44 18.10 2.94
C PHE A 96 4.59 17.80 3.91
N PRO A 97 5.79 18.34 3.62
CA PRO A 97 7.00 17.98 4.37
C PRO A 97 7.04 18.60 5.76
N SER A 98 6.33 19.72 5.96
CA SER A 98 6.32 20.44 7.24
C SER A 98 5.08 21.31 7.40
N ARG A 99 4.91 21.80 8.63
CA ARG A 99 3.92 22.81 8.99
C ARG A 99 4.11 24.11 8.21
N GLU A 100 5.35 24.55 8.01
CA GLU A 100 5.67 25.80 7.32
C GLU A 100 5.20 25.74 5.87
N TYR A 101 5.40 24.59 5.21
CA TYR A 101 4.87 24.35 3.87
C TYR A 101 3.34 24.42 3.87
N LEU A 102 2.67 23.75 4.81
CA LEU A 102 1.21 23.84 4.97
C LEU A 102 0.73 25.28 5.17
N MET A 103 1.40 26.04 6.03
CA MET A 103 1.06 27.44 6.30
C MET A 103 1.16 28.31 5.06
N GLN A 104 2.21 28.12 4.25
CA GLN A 104 2.38 28.85 2.98
C GLN A 104 1.24 28.55 2.00
N VAL A 105 0.85 27.27 1.87
CA VAL A 105 -0.28 26.89 1.00
C VAL A 105 -1.59 27.46 1.51
N LEU A 106 -1.86 27.39 2.82
CA LEU A 106 -3.09 27.93 3.42
C LEU A 106 -3.17 29.44 3.31
N GLU A 107 -2.06 30.17 3.48
CA GLU A 107 -2.00 31.62 3.30
C GLU A 107 -2.43 32.00 1.87
N ALA A 108 -1.83 31.36 0.86
CA ALA A 108 -2.16 31.62 -0.53
C ALA A 108 -3.59 31.17 -0.90
N ALA A 109 -4.06 30.05 -0.35
CA ALA A 109 -5.43 29.58 -0.54
C ALA A 109 -6.46 30.58 0.03
N VAL A 110 -6.22 31.12 1.23
CA VAL A 110 -7.10 32.14 1.84
C VAL A 110 -7.11 33.42 1.00
N GLN A 111 -5.97 33.83 0.44
CA GLN A 111 -5.88 35.02 -0.44
C GLN A 111 -6.59 34.81 -1.79
N ALA A 112 -6.59 33.60 -2.33
CA ALA A 112 -7.28 33.27 -3.58
C ALA A 112 -8.82 33.25 -3.43
N VAL A 113 -9.32 33.07 -2.20
CA VAL A 113 -10.76 33.02 -1.91
C VAL A 113 -11.37 34.43 -1.85
N ALA A 114 -12.46 34.62 -2.58
CA ALA A 114 -13.29 35.82 -2.53
C ALA A 114 -14.01 35.94 -1.18
N PRO A 115 -14.30 37.16 -0.69
CA PRO A 115 -15.09 37.32 0.53
C PRO A 115 -16.45 36.60 0.46
N GLY A 116 -16.80 35.87 1.51
CA GLY A 116 -17.95 34.97 1.58
C GLY A 116 -17.68 33.55 1.04
N GLY A 117 -16.47 33.29 0.53
CA GLY A 117 -16.04 31.98 0.04
C GLY A 117 -15.42 31.10 1.12
N HIS A 118 -14.96 29.91 0.71
CA HIS A 118 -14.48 28.88 1.61
C HIS A 118 -13.15 28.26 1.17
N VAL A 119 -12.36 27.82 2.14
CA VAL A 119 -11.25 26.86 1.93
C VAL A 119 -11.65 25.53 2.57
N LEU A 120 -11.68 24.46 1.79
CA LEU A 120 -11.90 23.10 2.26
C LEU A 120 -10.57 22.37 2.36
N VAL A 121 -10.23 21.88 3.55
CA VAL A 121 -9.10 20.98 3.78
C VAL A 121 -9.65 19.60 4.14
N GLY A 122 -9.56 18.66 3.20
CA GLY A 122 -10.16 17.34 3.30
C GLY A 122 -9.19 16.26 3.74
N ASP A 123 -9.73 15.25 4.43
CA ASP A 123 -9.03 14.03 4.86
C ASP A 123 -7.77 14.24 5.71
N VAL A 124 -7.83 15.20 6.62
CA VAL A 124 -6.75 15.52 7.55
C VAL A 124 -6.56 14.39 8.57
N ARG A 125 -5.34 13.87 8.71
CA ARG A 125 -4.98 12.89 9.75
C ARG A 125 -4.97 13.55 11.12
N SER A 126 -5.71 12.99 12.07
CA SER A 126 -5.82 13.54 13.44
C SER A 126 -4.58 13.27 14.27
N LEU A 127 -3.86 14.33 14.65
CA LEU A 127 -2.71 14.23 15.56
C LEU A 127 -3.09 13.69 16.97
N PRO A 128 -4.18 14.16 17.62
CA PRO A 128 -4.64 13.59 18.90
C PRO A 128 -4.89 12.08 18.85
N LEU A 129 -5.29 11.56 17.69
CA LEU A 129 -5.58 10.14 17.49
C LEU A 129 -4.43 9.37 16.85
N LEU A 130 -3.25 9.98 16.64
CA LEU A 130 -2.15 9.35 15.91
C LEU A 130 -1.65 8.07 16.60
N THR A 131 -1.46 8.12 17.93
CA THR A 131 -1.07 6.93 18.71
C THR A 131 -2.17 5.85 18.66
N ALA A 132 -3.45 6.23 18.72
CA ALA A 132 -4.56 5.29 18.61
C ALA A 132 -4.64 4.66 17.21
N PHE A 133 -4.35 5.43 16.15
CA PHE A 133 -4.27 4.94 14.77
C PHE A 133 -3.14 3.90 14.61
N HIS A 134 -1.91 4.22 15.02
CA HIS A 134 -0.80 3.26 14.94
C HIS A 134 -1.06 2.04 15.82
N THR A 135 -1.65 2.23 17.00
CA THR A 135 -2.06 1.11 17.86
C THR A 135 -3.09 0.24 17.16
N TRP A 136 -4.15 0.82 16.60
CA TRP A 136 -5.17 0.08 15.86
C TRP A 136 -4.57 -0.70 14.69
N MET A 137 -3.66 -0.08 13.93
CA MET A 137 -2.99 -0.69 12.79
C MET A 137 -2.11 -1.88 13.22
N GLN A 138 -1.21 -1.68 14.19
CA GLN A 138 -0.30 -2.74 14.67
C GLN A 138 -1.08 -3.83 15.44
N PHE A 139 -2.04 -3.44 16.28
CA PHE A 139 -2.91 -4.36 17.02
C PHE A 139 -3.77 -5.21 16.08
N SER A 140 -4.16 -4.70 14.91
CA SER A 140 -4.90 -5.48 13.90
C SER A 140 -3.99 -6.48 13.17
N GLN A 141 -2.72 -6.13 12.90
CA GLN A 141 -1.74 -6.99 12.22
C GLN A 141 -1.06 -8.01 13.13
N ALA A 142 -0.96 -7.72 14.43
CA ALA A 142 -0.16 -8.49 15.37
C ALA A 142 -0.64 -9.95 15.52
N ASP A 143 0.32 -10.86 15.70
CA ASP A 143 0.01 -12.24 16.05
C ASP A 143 -0.59 -12.33 17.47
N GLY A 144 -1.48 -13.29 17.69
CA GLY A 144 -2.14 -13.46 18.99
C GLY A 144 -1.17 -13.76 20.14
N SER A 145 -0.02 -14.39 19.84
CA SER A 145 1.02 -14.70 20.83
C SER A 145 1.93 -13.53 21.16
N MET A 146 1.91 -12.45 20.37
CA MET A 146 2.74 -11.26 20.58
C MET A 146 2.50 -10.66 21.97
N GLU A 147 3.58 -10.34 22.68
CA GLU A 147 3.48 -9.71 23.99
C GLU A 147 3.09 -8.24 23.87
N ARG A 148 2.41 -7.71 24.90
CA ARG A 148 1.98 -6.31 24.94
C ARG A 148 3.15 -5.33 24.78
N THR A 149 4.29 -5.62 25.41
CA THR A 149 5.50 -4.78 25.33
C THR A 149 6.07 -4.77 23.91
N GLN A 150 6.08 -5.91 23.22
CA GLN A 150 6.51 -5.99 21.83
C GLN A 150 5.58 -5.20 20.90
N LEU A 151 4.26 -5.30 21.13
CA LEU A 151 3.28 -4.48 20.42
C LEU A 151 3.54 -2.98 20.64
N GLN A 152 3.76 -2.57 21.90
CA GLN A 152 4.08 -1.17 22.23
C GLN A 152 5.29 -0.67 21.44
N SER A 153 6.38 -1.46 21.38
CA SER A 153 7.57 -1.09 20.60
C SER A 153 7.30 -0.99 19.10
N GLN A 154 6.43 -1.85 18.54
CA GLN A 154 6.02 -1.74 17.13
C GLN A 154 5.21 -0.47 16.86
N VAL A 155 4.33 -0.08 17.78
CA VAL A 155 3.55 1.16 17.68
C VAL A 155 4.47 2.38 17.75
N GLU A 156 5.40 2.42 18.69
CA GLU A 156 6.38 3.51 18.82
C GLU A 156 7.23 3.66 17.57
N ARG A 157 7.75 2.54 17.03
CA ARG A 157 8.50 2.54 15.77
C ARG A 157 7.65 3.02 14.60
N SER A 158 6.42 2.54 14.50
CA SER A 158 5.50 2.93 13.43
C SER A 158 5.15 4.42 13.48
N GLN A 159 5.01 4.98 14.69
CA GLN A 159 4.74 6.41 14.88
C GLN A 159 5.96 7.26 14.54
N PHE A 160 7.17 6.80 14.91
CA PHE A 160 8.41 7.48 14.56
C PHE A 160 8.68 7.47 13.05
N GLU A 161 8.29 6.40 12.36
CA GLU A 161 8.41 6.26 10.90
C GLU A 161 7.24 6.90 10.11
N GLU A 162 6.29 7.55 10.80
CA GLU A 162 5.15 8.23 10.16
C GLU A 162 5.64 9.31 9.19
N SER A 163 5.30 9.14 7.92
CA SER A 163 5.74 10.02 6.84
C SER A 163 4.62 10.94 6.33
N GLU A 164 3.43 10.83 6.91
CA GLU A 164 2.33 11.74 6.66
C GLU A 164 2.25 12.86 7.71
N LEU A 165 1.88 14.06 7.26
CA LEU A 165 1.56 15.18 8.15
C LEU A 165 0.22 14.93 8.87
N ALA A 166 0.30 14.74 10.18
CA ALA A 166 -0.83 14.69 11.09
C ALA A 166 -1.02 16.05 11.77
N ILE A 167 -2.26 16.51 11.86
CA ILE A 167 -2.61 17.86 12.29
C ILE A 167 -3.66 17.78 13.39
N ASP A 168 -3.44 18.52 14.47
CA ASP A 168 -4.41 18.71 15.53
C ASP A 168 -5.52 19.68 15.08
N PRO A 169 -6.82 19.38 15.28
CA PRO A 169 -7.89 20.31 14.93
C PRO A 169 -7.71 21.73 15.49
N ARG A 170 -7.07 21.86 16.66
CA ARG A 170 -6.73 23.16 17.28
C ARG A 170 -5.82 24.03 16.44
N PHE A 171 -5.02 23.44 15.54
CA PHE A 171 -4.27 24.15 14.51
C PHE A 171 -5.17 25.11 13.73
N PHE A 172 -6.30 24.58 13.21
CA PHE A 172 -7.19 25.33 12.33
C PHE A 172 -7.95 26.42 13.08
N TYR A 173 -8.35 26.15 14.33
CA TYR A 173 -8.96 27.18 15.17
C TYR A 173 -7.99 28.34 15.46
N ALA A 174 -6.71 28.02 15.70
CA ALA A 174 -5.67 29.00 15.90
C ALA A 174 -5.30 29.77 14.62
N LEU A 175 -5.58 29.26 13.41
CA LEU A 175 -5.33 29.97 12.14
C LEU A 175 -6.03 31.33 12.08
N SER A 176 -7.20 31.45 12.69
CA SER A 176 -7.95 32.71 12.73
C SER A 176 -7.21 33.85 13.47
N GLN A 177 -6.24 33.52 14.34
CA GLN A 177 -5.35 34.50 14.97
C GLN A 177 -4.30 35.03 13.97
N ARG A 178 -3.89 34.19 13.01
CA ARG A 178 -2.89 34.52 12.00
C ARG A 178 -3.51 35.16 10.74
N PHE A 179 -4.70 34.70 10.36
CA PHE A 179 -5.46 35.15 9.22
C PHE A 179 -6.82 35.70 9.69
N PRO A 180 -6.92 37.01 10.03
CA PRO A 180 -8.15 37.62 10.55
C PRO A 180 -9.36 37.55 9.58
N GLN A 181 -9.10 37.27 8.31
CA GLN A 181 -10.11 37.03 7.28
C GLN A 181 -10.91 35.73 7.53
N ILE A 182 -10.32 34.75 8.22
CA ILE A 182 -11.00 33.51 8.61
C ILE A 182 -11.94 33.82 9.77
N ARG A 183 -13.24 33.87 9.50
CA ARG A 183 -14.27 34.17 10.51
C ARG A 183 -14.77 32.94 11.23
N GLN A 184 -14.89 31.83 10.51
CA GLN A 184 -15.43 30.60 11.04
C GLN A 184 -14.57 29.42 10.60
N VAL A 185 -14.40 28.46 11.52
CA VAL A 185 -13.70 27.20 11.28
C VAL A 185 -14.62 26.07 11.68
N GLN A 186 -14.96 25.20 10.75
CA GLN A 186 -15.81 24.04 11.00
C GLN A 186 -14.98 22.78 10.82
N VAL A 187 -14.79 22.04 11.92
CA VAL A 187 -14.16 20.72 11.92
C VAL A 187 -15.25 19.68 11.86
N ARG A 188 -15.20 18.77 10.89
CA ARG A 188 -16.25 17.78 10.64
C ARG A 188 -15.69 16.37 10.59
N LEU A 189 -16.39 15.44 11.26
CA LEU A 189 -16.12 14.01 11.12
C LEU A 189 -16.59 13.53 9.73
N SER A 190 -15.95 12.49 9.21
CA SER A 190 -16.39 11.84 7.96
C SER A 190 -17.67 11.04 8.18
N ARG A 191 -18.62 11.07 7.24
CA ARG A 191 -19.80 10.19 7.27
C ARG A 191 -19.47 8.76 6.82
N GLY A 192 -20.34 7.82 7.21
CA GLY A 192 -20.34 6.43 6.76
C GLY A 192 -20.12 5.41 7.88
N ARG A 193 -20.72 4.22 7.72
CA ARG A 193 -20.66 3.12 8.72
C ARG A 193 -19.44 2.22 8.58
N SER A 194 -18.72 2.35 7.48
CA SER A 194 -17.55 1.52 7.21
C SER A 194 -16.41 1.87 8.16
N LEU A 195 -16.08 1.04 9.15
CA LEU A 195 -14.93 1.24 10.04
C LEU A 195 -13.61 1.08 9.27
N ASN A 196 -12.98 2.20 8.92
CA ASN A 196 -11.70 2.25 8.24
C ASN A 196 -10.93 3.52 8.66
N GLU A 197 -9.72 3.72 8.15
CA GLU A 197 -8.91 4.88 8.54
C GLU A 197 -9.62 6.22 8.29
N MET A 198 -10.29 6.36 7.14
CA MET A 198 -10.91 7.62 6.69
C MET A 198 -12.08 8.05 7.58
N THR A 199 -12.81 7.09 8.17
CA THR A 199 -13.98 7.35 9.01
C THR A 199 -13.65 7.42 10.51
N GLN A 200 -12.52 6.82 10.93
CA GLN A 200 -12.10 6.74 12.33
C GLN A 200 -11.08 7.83 12.71
N PHE A 201 -10.07 8.06 11.88
CA PHE A 201 -8.87 8.82 12.28
C PHE A 201 -8.62 10.07 11.44
N ARG A 202 -9.54 10.39 10.52
CA ARG A 202 -9.47 11.56 9.66
C ARG A 202 -10.68 12.48 9.82
N TYR A 203 -10.48 13.74 9.49
CA TYR A 203 -11.50 14.78 9.57
C TYR A 203 -11.34 15.80 8.45
N ASN A 204 -12.34 16.64 8.30
CA ASN A 204 -12.35 17.70 7.30
C ASN A 204 -12.48 19.04 7.99
N VAL A 205 -11.96 20.07 7.35
CA VAL A 205 -12.01 21.43 7.84
C VAL A 205 -12.56 22.33 6.76
N LEU A 206 -13.57 23.12 7.10
CA LEU A 206 -14.08 24.19 6.28
C LEU A 206 -13.74 25.53 6.94
N LEU A 207 -13.01 26.37 6.22
CA LEU A 207 -12.63 27.72 6.65
C LEU A 207 -13.50 28.71 5.87
N HIS A 208 -14.30 29.52 6.57
CA HIS A 208 -15.09 30.58 5.95
C HIS A 208 -14.31 31.90 5.98
N VAL A 209 -14.13 32.50 4.80
CA VAL A 209 -13.35 33.73 4.58
C VAL A 209 -14.31 34.89 4.35
N ALA A 210 -14.17 35.98 5.12
CA ALA A 210 -15.01 37.18 4.95
C ALA A 210 -14.17 38.47 4.96
N GLU A 211 -14.79 39.59 4.58
CA GLU A 211 -14.12 40.89 4.58
C GLU A 211 -13.63 41.29 5.99
N VAL A 212 -12.45 41.91 6.02
CA VAL A 212 -11.91 42.52 7.23
C VAL A 212 -12.56 43.89 7.39
N GLN A 213 -13.63 43.98 8.19
CA GLN A 213 -14.14 45.29 8.61
C GLN A 213 -13.18 45.92 9.63
N GLU A 214 -12.61 47.08 9.30
CA GLU A 214 -11.82 47.90 10.21
C GLU A 214 -12.66 48.30 11.43
N GLY A 215 -12.20 47.96 12.64
CA GLY A 215 -12.80 48.40 13.90
C GLY A 215 -13.64 47.37 14.67
N CYS A 216 -13.82 46.15 14.16
CA CYS A 216 -14.47 45.10 14.93
C CYS A 216 -13.45 44.40 15.83
N ASN A 217 -13.29 44.89 17.06
CA ASN A 217 -12.74 44.07 18.14
C ASN A 217 -13.52 42.77 18.13
N ARG A 218 -12.84 41.64 17.95
CA ARG A 218 -13.41 40.31 18.16
C ARG A 218 -14.08 40.39 19.53
N VAL A 219 -15.41 40.40 19.58
CA VAL A 219 -16.09 40.09 20.82
C VAL A 219 -15.63 38.67 21.08
N GLN A 220 -14.66 38.49 21.99
CA GLN A 220 -14.43 37.19 22.59
C GLN A 220 -15.82 36.73 23.00
N SER A 221 -16.35 35.69 22.36
CA SER A 221 -17.65 35.17 22.72
C SER A 221 -17.64 34.97 24.24
N PRO A 222 -18.57 35.57 25.01
CA PRO A 222 -18.66 35.39 26.46
C PRO A 222 -18.94 33.95 26.90
N ALA A 223 -18.93 32.99 25.96
CA ALA A 223 -19.34 31.60 26.16
C ALA A 223 -18.39 30.79 27.05
N ALA A 224 -17.15 31.23 27.26
CA ALA A 224 -16.23 30.54 28.16
C ALA A 224 -16.41 30.90 29.66
N GLN A 225 -17.20 31.94 30.00
CA GLN A 225 -17.32 32.42 31.39
C GLN A 225 -18.73 32.44 31.98
N GLN A 226 -19.78 32.08 31.24
CA GLN A 226 -21.15 31.99 31.79
C GLN A 226 -21.93 30.80 31.24
N LEU A 227 -21.52 29.59 31.62
CA LEU A 227 -22.41 28.42 31.64
C LEU A 227 -22.13 27.57 32.88
N ASP A 228 -21.95 28.26 34.01
CA ASP A 228 -22.06 27.62 35.32
C ASP A 228 -23.55 27.47 35.68
N SER A 229 -23.83 26.30 36.23
CA SER A 229 -25.13 25.74 36.58
C SER A 229 -26.14 26.68 37.26
N ARG A 230 -27.43 26.43 36.96
CA ARG A 230 -28.65 26.83 37.69
C ARG A 230 -29.13 28.28 37.41
N ASN A 231 -30.11 28.40 36.51
CA ASN A 231 -31.00 29.55 36.26
C ASN A 231 -30.68 30.50 35.08
N SER A 232 -30.59 29.97 33.85
CA SER A 232 -30.77 30.79 32.65
C SER A 232 -31.80 30.18 31.70
N THR A 233 -32.94 30.83 31.56
CA THR A 233 -33.97 30.55 30.56
C THR A 233 -33.59 31.25 29.24
N GLY A 234 -32.93 30.52 28.32
CA GLY A 234 -32.55 30.91 26.95
C GLY A 234 -31.90 29.72 26.20
N PRO A 235 -32.00 29.59 24.85
CA PRO A 235 -32.21 28.29 24.20
C PRO A 235 -30.92 27.63 23.71
N ALA A 236 -30.24 26.92 24.59
CA ALA A 236 -29.51 25.70 24.26
C ALA A 236 -29.46 24.84 25.52
N ALA A 237 -30.30 23.81 25.61
CA ALA A 237 -30.13 22.80 26.65
C ALA A 237 -28.84 22.04 26.33
N GLN A 238 -27.78 22.30 27.10
CA GLN A 238 -26.51 21.61 26.97
C GLN A 238 -26.52 20.38 27.88
N HIS A 239 -26.18 19.23 27.30
CA HIS A 239 -26.13 17.96 28.00
C HIS A 239 -24.72 17.37 27.89
N ASN A 240 -24.11 16.98 29.01
CA ASN A 240 -22.82 16.28 29.00
C ASN A 240 -23.07 14.78 29.08
N TRP A 241 -22.76 14.06 28.00
CA TRP A 241 -23.06 12.64 27.86
C TRP A 241 -22.34 11.78 28.91
N LYS A 242 -21.14 12.17 29.35
CA LYS A 242 -20.39 11.44 30.39
C LYS A 242 -20.94 11.61 31.80
N LEU A 243 -21.73 12.66 32.06
CA LEU A 243 -22.35 12.90 33.37
C LEU A 243 -23.74 12.25 33.47
N ALA A 244 -24.43 12.11 32.34
CA ALA A 244 -25.74 11.48 32.25
C ALA A 244 -25.89 10.84 30.87
N SER A 245 -25.52 9.56 30.74
CA SER A 245 -25.57 8.83 29.47
C SER A 245 -27.00 8.81 28.92
N VAL A 246 -27.19 9.42 27.76
CA VAL A 246 -28.46 9.42 27.01
C VAL A 246 -28.31 8.59 25.74
N SER A 247 -29.31 7.78 25.42
CA SER A 247 -29.33 7.03 24.17
C SER A 247 -29.82 7.89 23.00
N VAL A 248 -29.56 7.43 21.77
CA VAL A 248 -30.10 8.10 20.56
C VAL A 248 -31.63 8.12 20.57
N ALA A 249 -32.27 7.07 21.10
CA ALA A 249 -33.72 6.97 21.21
C ALA A 249 -34.30 7.99 22.19
N ASP A 250 -33.67 8.17 23.37
CA ASP A 250 -34.12 9.13 24.37
C ASP A 250 -34.08 10.57 23.82
N VAL A 251 -33.01 10.90 23.08
CA VAL A 251 -32.85 12.21 22.45
C VAL A 251 -33.86 12.39 21.31
N GLN A 252 -34.13 11.34 20.53
CA GLN A 252 -35.14 11.39 19.47
C GLN A 252 -36.53 11.70 20.05
N GLU A 253 -36.93 11.02 21.12
CA GLU A 253 -38.21 11.26 21.81
C GLU A 253 -38.26 12.70 22.36
N LEU A 254 -37.21 13.15 23.05
CA LEU A 254 -37.10 14.51 23.58
C LEU A 254 -37.27 15.58 22.48
N LEU A 255 -36.56 15.44 21.36
CA LEU A 255 -36.61 16.40 20.25
C LEU A 255 -37.97 16.42 19.55
N ALA A 256 -38.67 15.28 19.51
CA ALA A 256 -40.01 15.17 18.94
C ALA A 256 -41.07 15.84 19.83
N GLU A 257 -40.95 15.71 21.16
CA GLU A 257 -41.89 16.27 22.13
C GLU A 257 -41.67 17.76 22.38
N THR A 258 -40.44 18.15 22.71
CA THR A 258 -40.12 19.50 23.21
C THR A 258 -39.79 20.49 22.11
N LYS A 259 -39.36 20.00 20.93
CA LYS A 259 -39.05 20.77 19.71
C LYS A 259 -38.19 22.03 19.94
N PRO A 260 -37.06 21.95 20.67
CA PRO A 260 -36.21 23.11 20.94
C PRO A 260 -35.65 23.73 19.65
N GLU A 261 -35.25 25.00 19.70
CA GLU A 261 -34.58 25.64 18.57
C GLU A 261 -33.18 25.05 18.34
N THR A 262 -32.44 24.81 19.42
CA THR A 262 -31.16 24.13 19.42
C THR A 262 -31.03 23.15 20.59
N TYR A 263 -30.28 22.07 20.40
CA TYR A 263 -29.96 21.10 21.44
C TYR A 263 -28.52 20.61 21.27
N LEU A 264 -27.72 20.64 22.34
CA LEU A 264 -26.29 20.35 22.29
C LEU A 264 -25.95 19.21 23.24
N ILE A 265 -25.29 18.18 22.73
CA ILE A 265 -24.73 17.09 23.52
C ILE A 265 -23.21 17.13 23.37
N THR A 266 -22.51 17.13 24.50
CA THR A 266 -21.03 17.20 24.53
C THR A 266 -20.42 15.92 25.08
N ASN A 267 -19.17 15.67 24.69
CA ASN A 267 -18.31 14.58 25.18
C ASN A 267 -18.90 13.18 24.96
N ILE A 268 -19.53 12.96 23.82
CA ILE A 268 -20.05 11.64 23.46
C ILE A 268 -18.86 10.74 23.09
N THR A 269 -18.76 9.58 23.76
CA THR A 269 -17.73 8.59 23.44
C THR A 269 -17.95 8.07 22.02
N ASN A 270 -16.91 8.16 21.19
CA ASN A 270 -16.98 7.73 19.81
C ASN A 270 -16.76 6.22 19.66
N SER A 271 -17.82 5.49 19.32
CA SER A 271 -17.74 4.03 19.11
C SER A 271 -16.78 3.65 17.97
N ARG A 272 -16.56 4.54 17.00
CA ARG A 272 -15.67 4.28 15.86
C ARG A 272 -14.22 4.14 16.31
N VAL A 273 -13.78 4.86 17.36
CA VAL A 273 -12.37 4.87 17.82
C VAL A 273 -12.18 4.29 19.21
N SER A 274 -13.24 3.98 19.95
CA SER A 274 -13.18 3.53 21.34
C SER A 274 -12.22 2.35 21.55
N HIS A 275 -12.26 1.33 20.69
CA HIS A 275 -11.35 0.17 20.77
C HIS A 275 -9.89 0.54 20.50
N ALA A 276 -9.64 1.43 19.53
CA ALA A 276 -8.30 1.90 19.21
C ALA A 276 -7.69 2.70 20.38
N ILE A 277 -8.53 3.50 21.05
CA ILE A 277 -8.12 4.31 22.20
C ILE A 277 -7.93 3.45 23.43
N GLN A 278 -8.83 2.49 23.67
CA GLN A 278 -8.69 1.54 24.77
C GLN A 278 -7.41 0.72 24.66
N THR A 279 -7.10 0.22 23.46
CA THR A 279 -5.86 -0.53 23.22
C THR A 279 -4.63 0.35 23.39
N ALA A 280 -4.65 1.60 22.91
CA ALA A 280 -3.55 2.54 23.15
C ALA A 280 -3.37 2.84 24.66
N ASN A 281 -4.46 3.01 25.40
CA ASN A 281 -4.43 3.20 26.84
C ASN A 281 -3.79 2.00 27.58
N TRP A 282 -4.04 0.77 27.12
CA TRP A 282 -3.38 -0.41 27.69
C TRP A 282 -1.87 -0.48 27.45
N LEU A 283 -1.36 0.19 26.41
CA LEU A 283 0.07 0.28 26.13
C LEU A 283 0.73 1.39 26.94
N TYR A 284 0.11 2.57 27.01
CA TYR A 284 0.78 3.79 27.47
C TYR A 284 0.30 4.35 28.83
N ASN A 285 -0.75 3.79 29.46
CA ASN A 285 -1.27 4.30 30.72
C ASN A 285 -1.09 3.30 31.89
N PRO A 286 -0.02 3.44 32.70
CA PRO A 286 0.28 2.57 33.85
C PRO A 286 -0.83 2.50 34.89
N ALA A 287 -1.58 3.58 35.10
CA ALA A 287 -2.67 3.63 36.07
C ALA A 287 -3.86 2.76 35.63
N LEU A 288 -4.15 2.71 34.33
CA LEU A 288 -5.19 1.85 33.77
C LEU A 288 -4.76 0.37 33.74
N ILE A 289 -3.47 0.10 33.50
CA ILE A 289 -2.86 -1.24 33.61
C ILE A 289 -2.96 -1.81 35.05
N ALA A 290 -2.99 -0.93 36.06
CA ALA A 290 -3.10 -1.31 37.48
C ALA A 290 -4.55 -1.34 38.00
N SER A 291 -5.52 -0.79 37.26
CA SER A 291 -6.92 -0.67 37.68
C SER A 291 -7.72 -1.95 37.38
N ARG A 292 -8.79 -2.19 38.15
CA ARG A 292 -9.64 -3.40 38.11
C ARG A 292 -10.42 -3.62 36.79
N THR A 293 -10.23 -2.79 35.77
CA THR A 293 -10.97 -2.85 34.49
C THR A 293 -10.45 -3.95 33.56
N ALA A 294 -9.17 -4.34 33.62
CA ALA A 294 -8.66 -5.53 32.93
C ALA A 294 -7.65 -6.28 33.81
N PRO A 295 -7.85 -7.59 34.11
CA PRO A 295 -6.87 -8.37 34.86
C PRO A 295 -5.48 -8.34 34.22
N LYS A 296 -4.40 -8.25 35.01
CA LYS A 296 -3.01 -8.30 34.49
C LYS A 296 -2.74 -9.52 33.58
N THR A 297 -3.49 -10.60 33.78
CA THR A 297 -3.44 -11.81 32.94
C THR A 297 -3.99 -11.59 31.52
N VAL A 298 -4.91 -10.64 31.33
CA VAL A 298 -5.49 -10.26 30.02
C VAL A 298 -4.51 -9.41 29.21
N LEU A 299 -3.79 -8.49 29.86
CA LEU A 299 -2.87 -7.56 29.20
C LEU A 299 -1.50 -8.16 28.85
N LYS A 300 -1.36 -9.49 28.89
CA LYS A 300 -0.07 -10.16 28.61
C LYS A 300 0.23 -10.27 27.12
N THR A 301 -0.78 -10.65 26.34
CA THR A 301 -0.64 -10.96 24.90
C THR A 301 -1.77 -10.32 24.11
N VAL A 302 -1.51 -10.02 22.84
CA VAL A 302 -2.50 -9.45 21.93
C VAL A 302 -3.76 -10.32 21.82
N GLY A 303 -3.61 -11.65 21.79
CA GLY A 303 -4.73 -12.59 21.74
C GLY A 303 -5.70 -12.42 22.90
N ARG A 304 -5.18 -12.36 24.13
CA ARG A 304 -6.02 -12.14 25.33
C ARG A 304 -6.66 -10.75 25.38
N MET A 305 -5.95 -9.73 24.90
CA MET A 305 -6.51 -8.38 24.76
C MET A 305 -7.71 -8.39 23.79
N ARG A 306 -7.61 -9.11 22.67
CA ARG A 306 -8.72 -9.28 21.70
C ARG A 306 -9.89 -10.07 22.28
N GLU A 307 -9.62 -11.18 22.97
CA GLU A 307 -10.65 -11.98 23.65
C GLU A 307 -11.43 -11.14 24.66
N TRP A 308 -10.73 -10.31 25.44
CA TRP A 308 -11.37 -9.40 26.38
C TRP A 308 -12.21 -8.35 25.68
N LEU A 309 -11.72 -7.73 24.59
CA LEU A 309 -12.54 -6.80 23.82
C LEU A 309 -13.81 -7.49 23.31
N GLN A 310 -13.70 -8.70 22.75
CA GLN A 310 -14.85 -9.44 22.22
C GLN A 310 -15.87 -9.83 23.30
N ALA A 311 -15.41 -10.36 24.43
CA ALA A 311 -16.28 -10.74 25.55
C ALA A 311 -17.06 -9.56 26.13
N ASN A 312 -16.53 -8.35 25.95
CA ASN A 312 -17.03 -7.11 26.52
C ASN A 312 -17.57 -6.13 25.47
N SER A 313 -17.66 -6.55 24.21
CA SER A 313 -18.25 -5.75 23.10
C SER A 313 -19.78 -5.90 22.99
N GLY A 314 -20.39 -6.81 23.75
CA GLY A 314 -21.85 -6.93 23.96
C GLY A 314 -22.70 -7.42 22.76
N ASN A 315 -23.11 -8.69 22.78
CA ASN A 315 -24.38 -9.16 22.20
C ASN A 315 -24.71 -10.57 22.75
N HIS A 316 -25.35 -10.65 23.92
CA HIS A 316 -26.34 -11.66 24.30
C HIS A 316 -27.02 -11.20 25.62
N SER A 317 -28.35 -11.08 25.58
CA SER A 317 -29.23 -10.99 26.75
C SER A 317 -29.07 -12.25 27.63
N GLU A 318 -29.40 -12.34 28.92
CA GLU A 318 -30.30 -11.62 29.82
C GLU A 318 -29.66 -11.62 31.22
N ASN A 319 -29.85 -10.53 32.00
CA ASN A 319 -29.38 -10.32 33.37
C ASN A 319 -27.86 -10.10 33.57
N TYR A 320 -27.48 -8.84 33.81
CA TYR A 320 -26.79 -8.32 35.01
C TYR A 320 -26.44 -6.84 34.77
N ALA A 321 -27.07 -5.95 35.52
CA ALA A 321 -27.25 -4.53 35.22
C ALA A 321 -26.17 -3.58 35.76
N GLU A 322 -24.90 -3.97 35.89
CA GLU A 322 -23.91 -3.09 36.56
C GLU A 322 -22.49 -2.99 35.94
N ASN A 323 -22.19 -3.49 34.73
CA ASN A 323 -20.80 -3.40 34.21
C ASN A 323 -20.57 -2.99 32.74
N TYR A 324 -21.58 -2.54 31.98
CA TYR A 324 -21.39 -2.05 30.59
C TYR A 324 -22.30 -0.88 30.20
N ALA A 325 -22.20 0.25 30.92
CA ALA A 325 -22.79 1.53 30.50
C ALA A 325 -21.94 2.29 29.45
N GLU A 326 -20.90 1.69 28.85
CA GLU A 326 -19.82 2.40 28.13
C GLU A 326 -19.58 1.92 26.68
N LEU A 327 -20.61 1.48 25.95
CA LEU A 327 -20.52 1.36 24.49
C LEU A 327 -20.82 2.75 23.91
N GLY A 328 -19.81 3.44 23.39
CA GLY A 328 -19.97 4.76 22.74
C GLY A 328 -21.02 4.74 21.62
N ILE A 329 -21.37 5.92 21.09
CA ILE A 329 -22.38 6.05 20.04
C ILE A 329 -21.69 6.30 18.69
N ASP A 330 -22.13 5.64 17.63
CA ASP A 330 -21.65 5.92 16.27
C ASP A 330 -22.20 7.29 15.81
N PRO A 331 -21.36 8.23 15.38
CA PRO A 331 -21.81 9.50 14.78
C PRO A 331 -22.91 9.35 13.71
N GLU A 332 -22.91 8.24 12.97
CA GLU A 332 -23.93 7.97 11.96
C GLU A 332 -25.33 7.84 12.54
N ASP A 333 -25.45 7.29 13.76
CA ASP A 333 -26.75 7.09 14.40
C ASP A 333 -27.43 8.43 14.72
N TRP A 334 -26.63 9.48 15.01
CA TRP A 334 -27.14 10.85 15.12
C TRP A 334 -27.57 11.40 13.76
N TRP A 335 -26.72 11.33 12.74
CA TRP A 335 -27.07 11.85 11.40
C TRP A 335 -28.31 11.18 10.80
N ASN A 336 -28.58 9.91 11.11
CA ASN A 336 -29.81 9.23 10.65
C ASN A 336 -31.10 9.89 11.17
N LEU A 337 -31.03 10.67 12.25
CA LEU A 337 -32.18 11.42 12.75
C LEU A 337 -32.58 12.58 11.83
N GLU A 338 -31.71 13.06 10.93
CA GLU A 338 -32.06 14.09 9.93
C GLU A 338 -33.18 13.62 8.97
N ALA A 339 -33.29 12.30 8.76
CA ALA A 339 -34.36 11.72 7.95
C ALA A 339 -35.70 11.61 8.70
N LEU A 340 -35.68 11.68 10.03
CA LEU A 340 -36.84 11.44 10.90
C LEU A 340 -37.36 12.72 11.55
N LEU A 341 -36.48 13.69 11.79
CA LEU A 341 -36.77 14.92 12.53
C LEU A 341 -36.40 16.16 11.70
N PRO A 342 -37.09 17.29 11.88
CA PRO A 342 -36.83 18.53 11.13
C PRO A 342 -35.63 19.30 11.72
N TYR A 343 -34.48 18.64 11.87
CA TYR A 343 -33.25 19.21 12.39
C TYR A 343 -32.07 18.93 11.45
N ARG A 344 -31.19 19.92 11.34
CA ARG A 344 -29.82 19.77 10.83
C ARG A 344 -28.92 19.34 11.98
N ILE A 345 -28.02 18.39 11.74
CA ILE A 345 -27.16 17.81 12.76
C ILE A 345 -25.69 18.05 12.40
N GLU A 346 -25.03 18.89 13.20
CA GLU A 346 -23.60 19.16 13.08
C GLU A 346 -22.83 18.36 14.12
N ILE A 347 -21.78 17.66 13.69
CA ILE A 347 -20.92 16.85 14.55
C ILE A 347 -19.46 17.28 14.37
N THR A 348 -18.80 17.61 15.47
CA THR A 348 -17.39 17.98 15.53
C THR A 348 -16.66 17.16 16.58
N TRP A 349 -15.33 17.03 16.45
CA TRP A 349 -14.53 16.50 17.55
C TRP A 349 -14.67 17.39 18.78
N SER A 350 -14.80 16.76 19.95
CA SER A 350 -14.80 17.48 21.22
C SER A 350 -13.41 18.04 21.45
N ALA A 351 -13.33 19.35 21.65
CA ALA A 351 -12.09 20.03 22.00
C ALA A 351 -11.76 19.92 23.50
N GLN A 352 -12.69 19.39 24.30
CA GLN A 352 -12.54 19.25 25.75
C GLN A 352 -11.74 17.99 26.12
N THR A 353 -11.62 17.04 25.20
CA THR A 353 -10.95 15.76 25.44
C THR A 353 -9.95 15.45 24.33
N ASN A 354 -8.83 14.82 24.67
CA ASN A 354 -7.89 14.27 23.68
C ASN A 354 -8.17 12.77 23.42
N THR A 355 -9.41 12.32 23.65
CA THR A 355 -9.81 10.91 23.65
C THR A 355 -10.74 10.57 22.51
N GLY A 356 -10.77 11.36 21.43
CA GLY A 356 -11.60 11.08 20.26
C GLY A 356 -13.10 11.15 20.53
N ASP A 357 -13.54 11.85 21.58
CA ASP A 357 -14.95 12.12 21.78
C ASP A 357 -15.43 13.18 20.77
N TYR A 358 -16.74 13.25 20.56
CA TYR A 358 -17.35 14.27 19.71
C TYR A 358 -18.51 14.96 20.41
N ASP A 359 -18.86 16.12 19.87
CA ASP A 359 -20.01 16.92 20.27
C ASP A 359 -21.03 16.92 19.12
N VAL A 360 -22.32 16.91 19.46
CA VAL A 360 -23.44 16.91 18.51
C VAL A 360 -24.34 18.10 18.78
N LEU A 361 -24.58 18.89 17.74
CA LEU A 361 -25.49 20.02 17.77
C LEU A 361 -26.67 19.78 16.82
N PHE A 362 -27.87 19.84 17.37
CA PHE A 362 -29.13 19.81 16.63
C PHE A 362 -29.63 21.24 16.43
N ILE A 363 -29.96 21.59 15.19
CA ILE A 363 -30.49 22.91 14.82
C ILE A 363 -31.80 22.71 14.06
N ARG A 364 -32.90 23.21 14.59
CA ARG A 364 -34.21 23.05 13.95
C ARG A 364 -34.24 23.75 12.60
N HIS A 365 -34.81 23.12 11.57
CA HIS A 365 -34.95 23.73 10.25
C HIS A 365 -35.66 25.09 10.33
N GLY A 366 -35.12 26.08 9.61
CA GLY A 366 -35.61 27.46 9.62
C GLY A 366 -35.05 28.34 10.75
N VAL A 367 -34.22 27.78 11.65
CA VAL A 367 -33.49 28.55 12.66
C VAL A 367 -32.07 28.86 12.15
N GLU A 368 -31.74 30.14 12.04
CA GLU A 368 -30.36 30.60 11.82
C GLU A 368 -29.62 30.62 13.17
N ALA A 369 -29.21 29.45 13.64
CA ALA A 369 -28.30 29.33 14.79
C ALA A 369 -26.88 29.02 14.30
N THR A 370 -25.92 29.82 14.76
CA THR A 370 -24.49 29.55 14.63
C THR A 370 -23.89 29.43 16.03
N ILE A 371 -23.45 28.22 16.38
CA ILE A 371 -22.58 28.02 17.54
C ILE A 371 -21.18 27.88 16.98
N ASP A 372 -20.30 28.78 17.40
CA ASP A 372 -18.89 28.73 17.02
C ASP A 372 -18.22 27.60 17.81
N PHE A 373 -17.86 26.53 17.11
CA PHE A 373 -16.97 25.51 17.62
C PHE A 373 -15.51 25.96 17.47
N PRO A 374 -14.62 25.59 18.40
CA PRO A 374 -14.84 24.67 19.51
C PRO A 374 -15.45 25.37 20.72
N LEU A 375 -16.17 24.62 21.56
CA LEU A 375 -16.70 25.13 22.84
C LEU A 375 -15.61 25.35 23.90
N ALA A 376 -14.37 24.96 23.63
CA ALA A 376 -13.22 25.13 24.52
C ALA A 376 -12.42 26.37 24.14
N GLU A 377 -11.76 27.00 25.12
CA GLU A 377 -10.84 28.11 24.87
C GLU A 377 -9.71 27.66 23.93
N ILE A 378 -9.55 28.39 22.83
CA ILE A 378 -8.40 28.24 21.93
C ILE A 378 -7.21 28.88 22.65
N PRO A 379 -6.10 28.15 22.89
CA PRO A 379 -4.93 28.73 23.54
C PRO A 379 -4.45 30.02 22.86
N ASP A 380 -4.05 31.01 23.66
CA ASP A 380 -3.59 32.34 23.19
C ASP A 380 -2.36 32.33 22.28
N ARG A 381 -1.70 31.18 22.09
CA ARG A 381 -0.50 31.06 21.26
C ARG A 381 -0.60 29.90 20.29
N PHE A 382 -0.33 30.21 19.02
CA PHE A 382 -0.06 29.22 17.98
C PHE A 382 1.11 28.33 18.40
N CYS A 383 0.85 27.03 18.58
CA CYS A 383 1.80 26.09 19.18
C CYS A 383 2.52 25.26 18.11
N ASP A 384 3.83 25.07 18.26
CA ASP A 384 4.63 24.18 17.41
C ASP A 384 4.21 22.70 17.54
N ALA A 385 3.47 22.33 18.58
CA ALA A 385 3.04 20.97 18.85
C ALA A 385 1.74 20.56 18.12
N TYR A 386 1.19 21.39 17.24
CA TYR A 386 -0.05 21.08 16.51
C TYR A 386 0.14 20.18 15.29
N THR A 387 1.37 19.85 14.92
CA THR A 387 1.69 18.91 13.85
C THR A 387 2.77 17.92 14.29
N ASN A 388 2.83 16.74 13.66
CA ASN A 388 4.02 15.88 13.74
C ASN A 388 5.14 16.38 12.79
N TYR A 389 6.23 15.62 12.71
CA TYR A 389 7.37 15.88 11.82
C TYR A 389 7.56 14.72 10.83
N PRO A 390 6.95 14.77 9.63
CA PRO A 390 6.95 13.66 8.67
C PRO A 390 8.34 13.16 8.25
N LEU A 391 9.31 14.06 8.20
CA LEU A 391 10.69 13.74 7.76
C LEU A 391 11.61 13.31 8.92
N GLN A 392 11.11 13.19 10.14
CA GLN A 392 11.94 12.92 11.34
C GLN A 392 12.76 11.63 11.22
N SER A 393 12.16 10.54 10.74
CA SER A 393 12.86 9.27 10.59
C SER A 393 13.96 9.30 9.52
N GLN A 394 13.72 9.97 8.40
CA GLN A 394 14.70 10.14 7.33
C GLN A 394 15.86 11.02 7.78
N LEU A 395 15.54 12.15 8.41
CA LEU A 395 16.52 13.06 8.98
C LEU A 395 17.40 12.35 10.02
N ALA A 396 16.78 11.55 10.91
CA ALA A 396 17.51 10.76 11.90
C ALA A 396 18.48 9.75 11.27
N ARG A 397 18.05 9.03 10.23
CA ARG A 397 18.89 8.05 9.53
C ARG A 397 20.12 8.68 8.86
N GLN A 398 20.00 9.93 8.43
CA GLN A 398 21.11 10.68 7.82
C GLN A 398 22.00 11.35 8.88
N LEU A 399 21.40 12.07 9.84
CA LEU A 399 22.14 12.87 10.81
C LEU A 399 22.86 12.03 11.86
N VAL A 400 22.29 10.92 12.32
CA VAL A 400 22.90 10.14 13.42
C VAL A 400 24.28 9.57 13.05
N PRO A 401 24.48 8.94 11.86
CA PRO A 401 25.80 8.54 11.40
C PRO A 401 26.78 9.71 11.24
N GLU A 402 26.35 10.81 10.62
CA GLU A 402 27.18 12.00 10.39
C GLU A 402 27.63 12.66 11.71
N LEU A 403 26.71 12.83 12.66
CA LEU A 403 26.99 13.33 14.00
C LEU A 403 28.01 12.43 14.71
N ARG A 404 27.84 11.11 14.65
CA ARG A 404 28.79 10.18 15.27
C ARG A 404 30.17 10.29 14.64
N GLN A 405 30.27 10.43 13.32
CA GLN A 405 31.54 10.61 12.63
C GLN A 405 32.21 11.93 13.01
N SER A 406 31.44 13.03 13.05
CA SER A 406 31.93 14.34 13.48
C SER A 406 32.42 14.32 14.94
N LEU A 407 31.68 13.68 15.84
CA LEU A 407 32.07 13.52 17.25
C LEU A 407 33.35 12.70 17.40
N LYS A 408 33.56 11.63 16.62
CA LYS A 408 34.82 10.87 16.61
C LYS A 408 36.03 11.67 16.14
N GLN A 409 35.83 12.67 15.27
CA GLN A 409 36.89 13.55 14.80
C GLN A 409 37.26 14.65 15.81
N THR A 410 36.37 14.96 16.75
CA THR A 410 36.52 16.10 17.68
C THR A 410 36.69 15.67 19.14
N LEU A 411 36.22 14.49 19.52
CA LEU A 411 36.25 13.98 20.88
C LEU A 411 37.04 12.67 20.96
N PRO A 412 37.72 12.40 22.09
CA PRO A 412 38.25 11.07 22.37
C PRO A 412 37.16 9.99 22.36
N ASP A 413 37.52 8.75 22.01
CA ASP A 413 36.56 7.64 21.86
C ASP A 413 35.65 7.42 23.08
N TYR A 414 36.16 7.62 24.30
CA TYR A 414 35.39 7.45 25.53
C TYR A 414 34.38 8.58 25.81
N MET A 415 34.46 9.70 25.07
CA MET A 415 33.51 10.82 25.14
C MET A 415 32.45 10.75 24.03
N VAL A 416 32.58 9.83 23.07
CA VAL A 416 31.58 9.63 22.01
C VAL A 416 30.38 8.86 22.58
N PRO A 417 29.15 9.39 22.51
CA PRO A 417 27.97 8.73 23.06
C PRO A 417 27.70 7.37 22.41
N ALA A 418 27.40 6.35 23.24
CA ALA A 418 27.03 5.02 22.76
C ALA A 418 25.69 5.03 21.99
N ALA A 419 24.76 5.90 22.39
CA ALA A 419 23.47 6.09 21.74
C ALA A 419 23.22 7.57 21.42
N LEU A 420 22.63 7.82 20.25
CA LEU A 420 22.16 9.14 19.82
C LEU A 420 20.68 8.98 19.46
N ILE A 421 19.81 9.61 20.24
CA ILE A 421 18.36 9.42 20.14
C ILE A 421 17.74 10.73 19.65
N PRO A 422 17.16 10.76 18.44
CA PRO A 422 16.50 11.94 17.91
C PRO A 422 15.17 12.17 18.62
N LEU A 423 14.99 13.35 19.22
CA LEU A 423 13.74 13.76 19.86
C LEU A 423 13.12 14.91 19.07
N ALA A 424 11.79 14.90 18.93
CA ALA A 424 11.06 16.00 18.29
C ALA A 424 11.15 17.29 19.13
N THR A 425 11.05 17.18 20.45
CA THR A 425 11.29 18.28 21.40
C THR A 425 11.92 17.72 22.68
N LEU A 426 12.76 18.53 23.34
CA LEU A 426 13.30 18.16 24.65
C LEU A 426 12.18 18.17 25.70
N PRO A 427 11.93 17.05 26.40
CA PRO A 427 10.96 17.02 27.49
C PRO A 427 11.28 18.08 28.54
N ARG A 428 10.26 18.82 28.99
CA ARG A 428 10.41 19.85 30.02
C ARG A 428 9.58 19.51 31.26
N THR A 429 10.10 19.90 32.41
CA THR A 429 9.34 19.92 33.67
C THR A 429 8.30 21.05 33.64
N THR A 430 7.38 21.05 34.59
CA THR A 430 6.40 22.14 34.77
C THR A 430 7.04 23.51 34.93
N ASN A 431 8.29 23.56 35.42
CA ASN A 431 9.09 24.77 35.56
C ASN A 431 9.96 25.09 34.32
N GLY A 432 9.77 24.37 33.20
CA GLY A 432 10.45 24.63 31.93
C GLY A 432 11.89 24.10 31.81
N LYS A 433 12.45 23.43 32.85
CA LYS A 433 13.79 22.80 32.80
C LYS A 433 13.73 21.47 32.04
N VAL A 434 14.85 21.01 31.47
CA VAL A 434 14.94 19.69 30.83
C VAL A 434 14.61 18.58 31.82
N ASP A 435 13.61 17.76 31.49
CA ASP A 435 13.16 16.63 32.30
C ASP A 435 13.99 15.38 31.94
N ARG A 436 15.13 15.25 32.62
CA ARG A 436 16.05 14.12 32.42
C ARG A 436 15.44 12.79 32.82
N ALA A 437 14.52 12.77 33.79
CA ALA A 437 13.85 11.54 34.19
C ALA A 437 12.96 11.03 33.05
N LYS A 438 12.20 11.92 32.39
CA LYS A 438 11.44 11.55 31.18
C LYS A 438 12.34 11.11 30.03
N ILE A 439 13.51 11.73 29.82
CA ILE A 439 14.47 11.27 28.79
C ILE A 439 15.01 9.87 29.12
N ILE A 440 15.31 9.60 30.39
CA ILE A 440 15.76 8.28 30.85
C ILE A 440 14.63 7.26 30.73
N THR A 441 13.40 7.60 31.10
CA THR A 441 12.25 6.70 30.91
C THR A 441 12.00 6.46 29.42
N LEU A 442 12.12 7.46 28.53
CA LEU A 442 12.07 7.23 27.09
C LEU A 442 13.19 6.26 26.68
N TYR A 443 14.43 6.49 27.11
CA TYR A 443 15.56 5.58 26.85
C TYR A 443 15.42 4.17 27.45
N GLU A 444 14.80 4.01 28.62
CA GLU A 444 14.65 2.73 29.34
C GLU A 444 13.41 1.95 28.89
N THR A 445 12.34 2.64 28.49
CA THR A 445 11.14 2.04 27.88
C THR A 445 11.41 1.70 26.41
N GLU A 446 12.25 2.48 25.72
CA GLU A 446 12.90 2.16 24.44
C GLU A 446 14.20 1.31 24.64
N GLY A 447 14.49 0.92 25.89
CA GLY A 447 15.77 0.40 26.38
C GLY A 447 15.91 -1.12 26.40
N THR A 448 14.90 -1.86 25.96
CA THR A 448 15.18 -3.03 25.13
C THR A 448 15.37 -2.51 23.73
N ALA A 449 16.61 -2.48 23.26
CA ALA A 449 16.90 -2.35 21.85
C ALA A 449 15.87 -3.20 21.09
N PRO A 450 15.05 -2.63 20.18
CA PRO A 450 14.29 -3.47 19.27
C PRO A 450 15.30 -4.40 18.62
N ASP A 451 14.92 -5.65 18.33
CA ASP A 451 15.72 -6.68 17.66
C ASP A 451 16.26 -6.28 16.24
N GLY A 452 16.36 -4.98 15.94
CA GLY A 452 16.95 -4.35 14.77
C GLY A 452 17.64 -2.99 15.00
N ILE A 453 17.90 -2.54 16.23
CA ILE A 453 18.96 -1.53 16.48
C ILE A 453 19.97 -2.16 17.44
N GLN A 454 20.88 -2.96 16.88
CA GLN A 454 22.08 -3.33 17.62
C GLN A 454 22.84 -2.03 17.96
N PRO A 455 23.34 -1.86 19.20
CA PRO A 455 24.48 -0.98 19.41
C PRO A 455 25.56 -1.44 18.44
N ILE A 456 26.19 -0.51 17.72
CA ILE A 456 27.28 -0.83 16.79
C ILE A 456 28.48 -1.29 17.64
N ASN A 457 28.44 -2.53 18.12
CA ASN A 457 29.52 -3.19 18.83
C ASN A 457 30.54 -3.65 17.79
N SER A 458 31.58 -2.82 17.66
CA SER A 458 32.99 -3.22 17.57
C SER A 458 33.27 -4.73 17.46
N ALA A 459 33.33 -5.28 16.25
CA ALA A 459 33.98 -6.57 16.01
C ALA A 459 34.51 -6.83 14.58
N ALA A 460 34.38 -5.90 13.62
CA ALA A 460 34.77 -6.19 12.22
C ALA A 460 35.45 -5.03 11.47
N ILE A 461 36.31 -4.26 12.14
CA ILE A 461 37.21 -3.32 11.44
C ILE A 461 38.63 -3.60 11.93
N ALA A 462 39.35 -4.44 11.18
CA ALA A 462 40.79 -4.31 11.10
C ALA A 462 41.09 -2.92 10.48
N ALA A 463 41.99 -2.18 11.12
CA ALA A 463 42.30 -0.77 10.86
C ALA A 463 42.49 -0.39 9.37
N PRO A 464 42.04 0.79 8.92
CA PRO A 464 42.41 1.31 7.62
C PRO A 464 43.80 1.96 7.72
N THR A 465 44.81 1.26 7.20
CA THR A 465 46.06 1.92 6.80
C THR A 465 45.81 2.61 5.46
N SER A 466 46.10 3.90 5.41
CA SER A 466 46.15 4.76 4.22
C SER A 466 46.56 4.02 2.93
N ASN A 467 45.64 3.94 1.96
CA ASN A 467 45.87 3.99 0.51
C ASN A 467 44.52 3.76 -0.21
N TYR A 468 43.96 4.76 -0.89
CA TYR A 468 42.86 4.53 -1.84
C TYR A 468 43.40 3.70 -3.02
N PRO A 469 42.88 2.49 -3.31
CA PRO A 469 43.31 1.76 -4.49
C PRO A 469 42.73 2.38 -5.75
N VAL A 470 43.49 2.31 -6.84
CA VAL A 470 43.01 2.59 -8.20
C VAL A 470 41.93 1.55 -8.53
N LEU A 471 40.72 1.99 -8.84
CA LEU A 471 39.60 1.10 -9.21
C LEU A 471 39.97 0.30 -10.47
N SER A 472 39.79 -1.02 -10.43
CA SER A 472 39.86 -1.87 -11.62
C SER A 472 38.76 -1.50 -12.62
N ARG A 473 38.93 -1.87 -13.90
CA ARG A 473 37.93 -1.59 -14.95
C ARG A 473 36.57 -2.20 -14.61
N ALA A 474 36.54 -3.39 -14.00
CA ALA A 474 35.32 -4.04 -13.56
C ALA A 474 34.66 -3.28 -12.39
N GLU A 475 35.44 -2.84 -11.40
CA GLU A 475 34.93 -2.05 -10.27
C GLU A 475 34.37 -0.69 -10.73
N ALA A 476 35.05 0.01 -11.63
CA ALA A 476 34.58 1.30 -12.15
C ALA A 476 33.24 1.18 -12.88
N MET A 477 33.10 0.17 -13.73
CA MET A 477 31.84 -0.11 -14.44
C MET A 477 30.72 -0.56 -13.50
N LEU A 478 31.03 -1.36 -12.47
CA LEU A 478 30.04 -1.75 -11.44
C LEU A 478 29.59 -0.55 -10.60
N VAL A 479 30.51 0.37 -10.25
CA VAL A 479 30.17 1.64 -9.58
C VAL A 479 29.18 2.44 -10.41
N ASP A 480 29.38 2.54 -11.73
CA ASP A 480 28.48 3.29 -12.61
C ASP A 480 27.11 2.61 -12.73
N ILE A 481 27.08 1.28 -12.86
CA ILE A 481 25.82 0.49 -12.86
C ILE A 481 25.06 0.71 -11.55
N TRP A 482 25.75 0.72 -10.40
CA TRP A 482 25.11 0.89 -9.09
C TRP A 482 24.62 2.32 -8.87
N LYS A 483 25.37 3.33 -9.28
CA LYS A 483 24.92 4.74 -9.21
C LYS A 483 23.64 4.93 -10.01
N GLU A 484 23.55 4.32 -11.20
CA GLU A 484 22.37 4.43 -12.06
C GLU A 484 21.18 3.66 -11.49
N LEU A 485 21.38 2.43 -11.02
CA LEU A 485 20.31 1.58 -10.48
C LEU A 485 19.80 2.01 -9.10
N LEU A 486 20.67 2.54 -8.24
CA LEU A 486 20.34 2.94 -6.87
C LEU A 486 20.08 4.46 -6.75
N HIS A 487 20.23 5.22 -7.85
CA HIS A 487 20.12 6.67 -7.89
C HIS A 487 21.04 7.41 -6.89
N LEU A 488 22.26 6.89 -6.71
CA LEU A 488 23.24 7.42 -5.76
C LEU A 488 24.32 8.26 -6.45
N LYS A 489 24.76 9.36 -5.80
CA LYS A 489 25.83 10.23 -6.32
C LYS A 489 27.22 9.63 -6.14
N GLN A 490 27.44 8.87 -5.07
CA GLN A 490 28.71 8.19 -4.76
C GLN A 490 28.42 6.80 -4.19
N VAL A 491 29.28 5.84 -4.56
CA VAL A 491 29.25 4.44 -4.13
C VAL A 491 30.71 3.99 -3.99
N ASN A 492 31.09 3.43 -2.84
CA ASN A 492 32.42 2.89 -2.57
C ASN A 492 32.48 1.39 -2.91
N THR A 493 33.68 0.86 -3.17
CA THR A 493 33.85 -0.54 -3.57
C THR A 493 33.54 -1.56 -2.47
N SER A 494 33.61 -1.14 -1.21
CA SER A 494 33.26 -1.93 -0.03
C SER A 494 31.80 -1.81 0.38
N ASP A 495 31.02 -0.93 -0.26
CA ASP A 495 29.61 -0.76 0.10
C ASP A 495 28.82 -2.01 -0.30
N ASN A 496 27.88 -2.39 0.56
CA ASN A 496 27.00 -3.52 0.33
C ASN A 496 25.77 -3.09 -0.49
N PHE A 497 25.51 -3.78 -1.60
CA PHE A 497 24.42 -3.50 -2.54
C PHE A 497 23.06 -3.37 -1.83
N PHE A 498 22.78 -4.26 -0.88
CA PHE A 498 21.50 -4.32 -0.20
C PHE A 498 21.38 -3.28 0.91
N GLU A 499 22.49 -2.91 1.54
CA GLU A 499 22.53 -1.83 2.54
C GLU A 499 22.31 -0.45 1.89
N LEU A 500 22.70 -0.31 0.62
CA LEU A 500 22.46 0.89 -0.19
C LEU A 500 21.05 0.98 -0.79
N GLY A 501 20.13 0.09 -0.42
CA GLY A 501 18.76 0.07 -0.94
C GLY A 501 18.54 -0.81 -2.17
N GLY A 502 19.57 -1.57 -2.58
CA GLY A 502 19.44 -2.61 -3.59
C GLY A 502 18.49 -3.72 -3.14
N HIS A 503 17.67 -4.21 -4.05
CA HIS A 503 16.76 -5.34 -3.82
C HIS A 503 16.83 -6.33 -4.98
N SER A 504 16.22 -7.52 -4.84
CA SER A 504 16.36 -8.63 -5.79
C SER A 504 16.00 -8.27 -7.24
N LEU A 505 15.12 -7.29 -7.44
CA LEU A 505 14.80 -6.78 -8.78
C LEU A 505 15.93 -5.92 -9.34
N LEU A 506 16.48 -4.98 -8.56
CA LEU A 506 17.67 -4.22 -8.95
C LEU A 506 18.88 -5.15 -9.14
N ALA A 507 18.99 -6.23 -8.35
CA ALA A 507 20.00 -7.27 -8.54
C ALA A 507 19.80 -8.05 -9.86
N THR A 508 18.55 -8.31 -10.26
CA THR A 508 18.24 -8.95 -11.56
C THR A 508 18.53 -8.01 -12.72
N GLN A 509 18.17 -6.72 -12.60
CA GLN A 509 18.50 -5.69 -13.58
C GLN A 509 20.02 -5.48 -13.69
N MET A 510 20.72 -5.51 -12.56
CA MET A 510 22.17 -5.50 -12.47
C MET A 510 22.76 -6.72 -13.18
N ALA A 511 22.28 -7.94 -12.93
CA ALA A 511 22.76 -9.15 -13.58
C ALA A 511 22.53 -9.12 -15.11
N SER A 512 21.39 -8.59 -15.56
CA SER A 512 21.12 -8.35 -16.98
C SER A 512 22.10 -7.36 -17.59
N ARG A 513 22.30 -6.19 -16.95
CA ARG A 513 23.24 -5.17 -17.41
C ARG A 513 24.69 -5.66 -17.40
N ILE A 514 25.07 -6.47 -16.41
CA ILE A 514 26.37 -7.12 -16.32
C ILE A 514 26.55 -8.10 -17.49
N ARG A 515 25.55 -8.93 -17.80
CA ARG A 515 25.61 -9.82 -18.97
C ARG A 515 25.77 -9.02 -20.26
N ASP A 516 24.99 -7.95 -20.43
CA ASP A 516 25.00 -7.14 -21.65
C ASP A 516 26.32 -6.35 -21.81
N LEU A 517 26.95 -5.92 -20.71
CA LEU A 517 28.19 -5.13 -20.71
C LEU A 517 29.48 -5.96 -20.62
N PHE A 518 29.42 -7.16 -20.03
CA PHE A 518 30.60 -8.00 -19.77
C PHE A 518 30.57 -9.37 -20.45
N ASP A 519 29.48 -9.76 -21.11
CA ASP A 519 29.28 -11.07 -21.75
C ASP A 519 29.47 -12.26 -20.78
N VAL A 520 29.10 -12.05 -19.51
CA VAL A 520 29.22 -13.03 -18.42
C VAL A 520 27.88 -13.22 -17.75
N GLU A 521 27.40 -14.46 -17.65
CA GLU A 521 26.25 -14.79 -16.81
C GLU A 521 26.62 -14.83 -15.33
N LEU A 522 25.98 -13.95 -14.56
CA LEU A 522 26.08 -13.88 -13.11
C LEU A 522 24.83 -14.50 -12.47
N PRO A 523 24.92 -15.64 -11.75
CA PRO A 523 23.80 -16.22 -11.02
C PRO A 523 23.27 -15.22 -10.00
N LEU A 524 21.94 -15.13 -9.89
CA LEU A 524 21.31 -14.22 -8.92
C LEU A 524 21.76 -14.53 -7.49
N GLN A 525 21.94 -15.81 -7.15
CA GLN A 525 22.47 -16.26 -5.86
C GLN A 525 23.84 -15.64 -5.52
N SER A 526 24.73 -15.49 -6.51
CA SER A 526 26.08 -14.95 -6.27
C SER A 526 26.05 -13.48 -5.84
N VAL A 527 25.02 -12.71 -6.23
CA VAL A 527 24.84 -11.33 -5.78
C VAL A 527 24.54 -11.27 -4.27
N PHE A 528 23.82 -12.27 -3.74
CA PHE A 528 23.53 -12.37 -2.30
C PHE A 528 24.73 -12.85 -1.50
N GLU A 529 25.53 -13.75 -2.06
CA GLU A 529 26.71 -14.32 -1.39
C GLU A 529 27.90 -13.36 -1.37
N THR A 530 28.02 -12.50 -2.39
CA THR A 530 29.12 -11.53 -2.55
C THR A 530 28.58 -10.13 -2.81
N PRO A 531 28.04 -9.43 -1.80
CA PRO A 531 27.20 -8.26 -2.02
C PRO A 531 27.97 -6.94 -2.20
N THR A 532 29.29 -6.94 -2.38
CA THR A 532 30.10 -5.70 -2.55
C THR A 532 30.70 -5.61 -3.96
N ILE A 533 30.94 -4.39 -4.44
CA ILE A 533 31.54 -4.15 -5.77
C ILE A 533 32.90 -4.85 -5.91
N ALA A 534 33.76 -4.79 -4.88
CA ALA A 534 35.06 -5.45 -4.90
C ALA A 534 34.94 -6.98 -5.07
N GLN A 535 33.98 -7.61 -4.37
CA GLN A 535 33.77 -9.06 -4.46
C GLN A 535 33.13 -9.47 -5.80
N LEU A 536 32.17 -8.69 -6.30
CA LEU A 536 31.54 -8.93 -7.61
C LEU A 536 32.53 -8.75 -8.75
N ALA A 537 33.41 -7.74 -8.70
CA ALA A 537 34.45 -7.52 -9.70
C ALA A 537 35.39 -8.74 -9.79
N ALA A 538 35.85 -9.25 -8.64
CA ALA A 538 36.68 -10.46 -8.59
C ALA A 538 35.97 -11.69 -9.18
N LEU A 539 34.67 -11.84 -8.91
CA LEU A 539 33.86 -12.93 -9.45
C LEU A 539 33.70 -12.82 -10.98
N LEU A 540 33.48 -11.62 -11.52
CA LEU A 540 33.36 -11.39 -12.96
C LEU A 540 34.68 -11.67 -13.69
N GLU A 541 35.81 -11.22 -13.15
CA GLU A 541 37.12 -11.48 -13.75
C GLU A 541 37.45 -12.98 -13.79
N SER A 542 37.06 -13.74 -12.76
CA SER A 542 37.24 -15.20 -12.73
C SER A 542 36.41 -15.96 -13.78
N ARG A 543 35.26 -15.41 -14.21
CA ARG A 543 34.30 -16.09 -15.10
C ARG A 543 34.47 -15.72 -16.57
N ARG A 544 34.95 -14.52 -16.87
CA ARG A 544 35.17 -14.02 -18.24
C ARG A 544 36.19 -14.85 -19.04
N ALA A 545 36.98 -15.68 -18.38
CA ALA A 545 37.94 -16.57 -19.02
C ALA A 545 37.32 -17.79 -19.76
N LYS A 546 35.98 -17.96 -19.83
CA LYS A 546 35.37 -19.27 -20.17
C LYS A 546 34.34 -19.41 -21.32
N ILE A 547 33.79 -18.39 -21.99
CA ILE A 547 32.68 -18.62 -22.99
C ILE A 547 32.79 -17.76 -24.27
N ALA A 548 32.45 -18.35 -25.43
CA ALA A 548 32.28 -17.69 -26.75
C ALA A 548 30.98 -18.19 -27.45
N PRO A 549 30.32 -17.44 -28.36
CA PRO A 549 28.96 -17.75 -28.86
C PRO A 549 28.88 -18.43 -30.25
N LEU A 550 27.80 -19.20 -30.50
CA LEU A 550 27.43 -19.88 -31.77
C LEU A 550 25.96 -19.58 -32.20
N PRO A 551 25.57 -19.75 -33.50
CA PRO A 551 24.32 -19.19 -34.08
C PRO A 551 23.09 -20.15 -34.15
N MET A 552 21.89 -19.56 -34.32
CA MET A 552 20.52 -20.13 -34.14
C MET A 552 19.83 -20.78 -35.38
N PRO A 553 18.85 -21.71 -35.20
CA PRO A 553 17.91 -22.18 -36.24
C PRO A 553 16.47 -21.57 -36.15
N PRO A 554 15.62 -21.66 -37.21
CA PRO A 554 14.38 -20.87 -37.36
C PRO A 554 13.07 -21.52 -36.82
N LEU A 555 12.07 -20.67 -36.51
CA LEU A 555 10.76 -20.97 -35.92
C LEU A 555 9.72 -21.56 -36.92
N VAL A 556 8.78 -22.40 -36.44
CA VAL A 556 7.67 -23.00 -37.22
C VAL A 556 6.30 -22.64 -36.62
N ARG A 557 5.32 -22.23 -37.46
CA ARG A 557 3.95 -21.84 -37.07
C ARG A 557 2.96 -23.02 -37.13
N LEU A 558 2.00 -23.01 -36.20
CA LEU A 558 1.02 -24.06 -35.95
C LEU A 558 -0.36 -23.68 -36.57
N ASP A 559 -0.96 -24.51 -37.43
CA ASP A 559 -2.26 -24.25 -38.09
C ASP A 559 -3.45 -24.51 -37.13
N ARG A 560 -4.42 -23.58 -37.11
CA ARG A 560 -5.58 -23.59 -36.19
C ARG A 560 -6.90 -23.18 -36.86
N SER A 561 -7.02 -23.42 -38.17
CA SER A 561 -8.22 -23.09 -38.96
C SER A 561 -9.54 -23.73 -38.48
N LEU A 562 -9.52 -24.73 -37.59
CA LEU A 562 -10.71 -25.52 -37.20
C LEU A 562 -11.61 -24.92 -36.09
N TYR A 563 -11.26 -23.81 -35.44
CA TYR A 563 -12.05 -23.25 -34.31
C TYR A 563 -12.43 -21.76 -34.47
N ARG A 564 -12.76 -21.33 -35.68
CA ARG A 564 -13.43 -20.03 -35.89
C ARG A 564 -14.88 -20.13 -35.36
N ARG A 565 -15.14 -19.58 -34.17
CA ARG A 565 -16.48 -19.57 -33.56
C ARG A 565 -17.46 -18.83 -34.49
N LYS A 566 -18.51 -19.52 -34.95
CA LYS A 566 -19.69 -18.88 -35.56
C LYS A 566 -20.28 -17.92 -34.52
N SER A 567 -20.32 -16.63 -34.85
CA SER A 567 -21.05 -15.60 -34.11
C SER A 567 -22.50 -16.06 -33.91
N SER A 568 -22.91 -16.31 -32.66
CA SER A 568 -24.31 -16.58 -32.33
C SER A 568 -25.04 -15.27 -32.09
N ARG A 569 -25.94 -14.97 -33.03
CA ARG A 569 -26.96 -13.93 -33.04
C ARG A 569 -27.71 -13.83 -31.69
N PHE A 570 -27.70 -12.66 -31.07
CA PHE A 570 -28.85 -12.19 -30.31
C PHE A 570 -29.77 -11.46 -31.30
N ALA A 571 -31.00 -11.94 -31.39
CA ALA A 571 -32.05 -11.40 -32.26
C ALA A 571 -33.10 -10.66 -31.41
N THR A 572 -33.44 -9.45 -31.82
CA THR A 572 -34.75 -8.82 -31.60
C THR A 572 -35.17 -8.21 -32.94
N PRO A 573 -36.47 -8.23 -33.32
CA PRO A 573 -36.86 -8.41 -34.72
C PRO A 573 -37.08 -7.12 -35.52
N GLN A 574 -36.82 -7.26 -36.83
CA GLN A 574 -37.40 -6.55 -37.99
C GLN A 574 -37.37 -5.00 -38.01
N ASN A 575 -36.46 -4.45 -38.83
CA ASN A 575 -36.85 -3.83 -40.11
C ASN A 575 -35.64 -3.54 -41.01
N ARG A 576 -35.93 -3.61 -42.32
CA ARG A 576 -35.14 -3.31 -43.55
C ARG A 576 -34.24 -2.06 -43.42
N GLU A 577 -33.11 -1.89 -44.09
CA GLU A 577 -32.82 -2.10 -45.53
C GLU A 577 -31.29 -2.02 -45.78
N GLU A 578 -30.85 -2.47 -46.95
CA GLU A 578 -29.47 -2.67 -47.38
C GLU A 578 -28.66 -1.37 -47.60
N GLY A 579 -27.34 -1.44 -47.35
CA GLY A 579 -26.36 -0.79 -48.24
C GLY A 579 -25.33 0.15 -47.59
N GLN A 580 -24.06 -0.29 -47.66
CA GLN A 580 -22.82 0.46 -47.89
C GLN A 580 -21.78 0.50 -46.74
N GLY A 581 -20.71 -0.29 -46.94
CA GLY A 581 -19.32 0.17 -46.78
C GLY A 581 -18.66 0.10 -45.40
N GLU A 582 -18.10 -1.04 -45.03
CA GLU A 582 -16.93 -1.08 -44.13
C GLU A 582 -15.71 -1.65 -44.88
N GLN A 583 -14.71 -0.78 -45.05
CA GLN A 583 -13.37 -1.11 -45.53
C GLN A 583 -12.64 -2.01 -44.50
N PRO A 584 -11.78 -2.94 -44.95
CA PRO A 584 -11.05 -3.81 -44.02
C PRO A 584 -9.94 -3.02 -43.30
N LEU A 585 -10.04 -2.98 -41.96
CA LEU A 585 -8.96 -2.57 -41.07
C LEU A 585 -7.77 -3.55 -41.21
N ILE A 586 -6.70 -3.04 -41.83
CA ILE A 586 -5.27 -3.33 -41.60
C ILE A 586 -4.90 -4.79 -41.29
N SER A 587 -4.19 -5.43 -42.23
CA SER A 587 -3.71 -6.81 -42.16
C SER A 587 -2.86 -7.13 -40.91
N ASP A 588 -3.21 -8.21 -40.21
CA ASP A 588 -2.50 -8.81 -39.06
C ASP A 588 -1.00 -9.11 -39.30
N GLN A 589 -0.55 -9.16 -40.56
CA GLN A 589 0.87 -9.33 -40.90
C GLN A 589 1.72 -8.12 -40.49
N LEU A 590 1.20 -6.90 -40.58
CA LEU A 590 1.99 -5.69 -40.30
C LEU A 590 2.28 -5.54 -38.79
N ILE A 591 1.38 -6.03 -37.93
CA ILE A 591 1.53 -6.00 -36.47
C ILE A 591 2.52 -7.08 -36.00
N SER A 592 2.49 -8.27 -36.62
CA SER A 592 3.40 -9.37 -36.30
C SER A 592 4.86 -9.03 -36.61
N ASP A 593 5.12 -8.48 -37.79
CA ASP A 593 6.49 -8.16 -38.22
C ASP A 593 7.06 -6.94 -37.46
N GLN A 594 6.20 -5.98 -37.09
CA GLN A 594 6.58 -4.86 -36.24
C GLN A 594 6.83 -5.26 -34.77
N LEU A 595 6.11 -6.25 -34.24
CA LEU A 595 6.37 -6.78 -32.89
C LEU A 595 7.65 -7.63 -32.85
N ALA A 596 7.91 -8.46 -33.88
CA ALA A 596 9.13 -9.26 -34.01
C ALA A 596 10.37 -8.37 -34.20
N ALA A 597 10.28 -7.32 -35.02
CA ALA A 597 11.37 -6.37 -35.21
C ALA A 597 11.64 -5.50 -33.97
N LYS A 598 10.63 -5.23 -33.13
CA LYS A 598 10.79 -4.51 -31.83
C LYS A 598 11.23 -5.39 -30.66
N THR A 599 11.14 -6.72 -30.76
CA THR A 599 11.60 -7.65 -29.71
C THR A 599 13.08 -8.03 -29.83
N ALA A 600 13.74 -7.70 -30.95
CA ALA A 600 15.17 -7.93 -31.15
C ALA A 600 16.09 -7.19 -30.14
N THR A 601 15.57 -6.18 -29.44
CA THR A 601 16.27 -5.43 -28.38
C THR A 601 15.88 -5.87 -26.96
N ALA A 602 15.10 -6.95 -26.80
CA ALA A 602 14.67 -7.42 -25.48
C ALA A 602 15.71 -8.36 -24.85
N SER A 603 16.02 -8.13 -23.56
CA SER A 603 16.78 -9.07 -22.72
C SER A 603 16.20 -10.48 -22.81
N SER A 604 17.07 -11.50 -22.89
CA SER A 604 16.68 -12.92 -22.82
C SER A 604 15.74 -13.18 -21.63
N PRO A 605 14.66 -13.97 -21.79
CA PRO A 605 13.77 -14.33 -20.68
C PRO A 605 14.42 -15.34 -19.72
N LEU A 606 15.55 -15.94 -20.08
CA LEU A 606 16.24 -16.90 -19.24
C LEU A 606 16.96 -16.21 -18.09
N VAL A 607 16.70 -16.70 -16.88
CA VAL A 607 17.37 -16.31 -15.65
C VAL A 607 17.93 -17.56 -14.99
N ALA A 608 19.24 -17.64 -14.88
CA ALA A 608 19.91 -18.72 -14.16
C ALA A 608 19.70 -18.55 -12.64
N LEU A 609 18.96 -19.46 -12.02
CA LEU A 609 18.75 -19.46 -10.57
C LEU A 609 19.87 -20.24 -9.87
N THR A 610 20.23 -21.38 -10.43
CA THR A 610 21.43 -22.15 -10.07
C THR A 610 22.13 -22.64 -11.33
N LEU A 611 23.45 -22.45 -11.40
CA LEU A 611 24.31 -22.99 -12.47
C LEU A 611 25.19 -24.09 -11.89
N GLY A 612 25.15 -25.28 -12.47
CA GLY A 612 25.93 -26.43 -12.01
C GLY A 612 25.40 -27.76 -12.54
N GLY A 613 26.26 -28.79 -12.52
CA GLY A 613 25.88 -30.17 -12.84
C GLY A 613 26.03 -30.58 -14.30
N SER A 614 26.08 -31.89 -14.56
CA SER A 614 26.24 -32.47 -15.90
C SER A 614 24.91 -32.98 -16.50
N GLN A 615 23.81 -32.90 -15.75
CA GLN A 615 22.50 -33.36 -16.19
C GLN A 615 21.73 -32.26 -16.94
N SER A 616 20.72 -32.67 -17.71
CA SER A 616 19.85 -31.78 -18.49
C SER A 616 19.19 -30.71 -17.61
N PRO A 617 19.21 -29.43 -18.03
CA PRO A 617 18.62 -28.33 -17.28
C PRO A 617 17.12 -28.50 -17.02
N PHE A 618 16.66 -27.93 -15.91
CA PHE A 618 15.24 -27.78 -15.60
C PHE A 618 14.80 -26.34 -15.84
N PHE A 619 13.74 -26.16 -16.64
CA PHE A 619 13.21 -24.85 -17.01
C PHE A 619 11.86 -24.60 -16.33
N CYS A 620 11.80 -23.58 -15.48
CA CYS A 620 10.60 -23.24 -14.71
C CYS A 620 9.98 -21.91 -15.14
N ILE A 621 8.73 -21.94 -15.59
CA ILE A 621 8.05 -20.77 -16.18
C ILE A 621 7.46 -19.88 -15.08
N HIS A 622 7.60 -18.56 -15.22
CA HIS A 622 7.06 -17.59 -14.26
C HIS A 622 5.56 -17.80 -13.93
N PRO A 623 5.13 -17.49 -12.70
CA PRO A 623 3.72 -17.39 -12.32
C PRO A 623 3.09 -16.07 -12.82
N MET A 624 1.87 -15.77 -12.38
CA MET A 624 1.03 -14.69 -12.92
C MET A 624 1.69 -13.30 -12.96
N PHE A 625 2.63 -13.01 -12.06
CA PHE A 625 3.32 -11.71 -11.97
C PHE A 625 4.57 -11.58 -12.84
N GLY A 626 4.96 -12.62 -13.58
CA GLY A 626 6.04 -12.51 -14.57
C GLY A 626 7.46 -12.68 -14.03
N VAL A 627 7.62 -13.00 -12.75
CA VAL A 627 8.89 -13.00 -12.01
C VAL A 627 9.29 -14.41 -11.57
N VAL A 628 10.58 -14.72 -11.60
CA VAL A 628 11.10 -16.09 -11.36
C VAL A 628 11.64 -16.33 -9.94
N PHE A 629 11.71 -15.28 -9.10
CA PHE A 629 12.21 -15.40 -7.72
C PHE A 629 11.51 -16.47 -6.85
N PRO A 630 10.23 -16.83 -7.05
CA PRO A 630 9.58 -17.87 -6.26
C PRO A 630 10.27 -19.21 -6.27
N TYR A 631 11.08 -19.45 -7.29
CA TYR A 631 11.77 -20.71 -7.51
C TYR A 631 13.14 -20.76 -6.84
N LEU A 632 13.61 -19.70 -6.17
CA LEU A 632 14.94 -19.67 -5.53
C LEU A 632 15.13 -20.78 -4.49
N GLU A 633 14.18 -20.93 -3.56
CA GLU A 633 14.23 -21.98 -2.53
C GLU A 633 14.13 -23.38 -3.14
N LEU A 634 13.30 -23.54 -4.18
CA LEU A 634 13.18 -24.80 -4.91
C LEU A 634 14.48 -25.16 -5.64
N ALA A 635 15.09 -24.19 -6.31
CA ALA A 635 16.37 -24.35 -7.00
C ALA A 635 17.52 -24.65 -6.03
N HIS A 636 17.50 -24.04 -4.84
CA HIS A 636 18.45 -24.34 -3.77
C HIS A 636 18.35 -25.80 -3.31
N HIS A 637 17.13 -26.29 -3.05
CA HIS A 637 16.90 -27.65 -2.53
C HIS A 637 17.05 -28.77 -3.57
N LEU A 638 16.84 -28.51 -4.86
CA LEU A 638 17.07 -29.49 -5.93
C LEU A 638 18.58 -29.79 -6.16
N GLY A 639 19.47 -29.00 -5.54
CA GLY A 639 20.92 -29.22 -5.54
C GLY A 639 21.62 -28.89 -6.88
N GLN A 640 22.95 -28.86 -6.87
CA GLN A 640 23.78 -28.43 -8.01
C GLN A 640 24.02 -29.53 -9.07
N GLN A 641 23.25 -30.62 -9.07
CA GLN A 641 23.44 -31.76 -10.00
C GLN A 641 22.92 -31.47 -11.43
N ARG A 642 22.07 -30.45 -11.58
CA ARG A 642 21.60 -29.90 -12.86
C ARG A 642 21.39 -28.40 -12.76
N SER A 643 21.42 -27.71 -13.90
CA SER A 643 21.16 -26.27 -13.93
C SER A 643 19.66 -25.98 -13.84
N PHE A 644 19.28 -24.98 -13.05
CA PHE A 644 17.89 -24.54 -12.90
C PHE A 644 17.73 -23.15 -13.49
N TYR A 645 16.90 -23.05 -14.53
CA TYR A 645 16.57 -21.78 -15.18
C TYR A 645 15.13 -21.38 -14.92
N GLY A 646 14.92 -20.13 -14.54
CA GLY A 646 13.62 -19.48 -14.56
C GLY A 646 13.38 -18.78 -15.90
N LEU A 647 12.16 -18.84 -16.43
CA LEU A 647 11.73 -18.06 -17.60
C LEU A 647 10.90 -16.87 -17.15
N GLN A 648 11.48 -15.67 -17.22
CA GLN A 648 10.93 -14.39 -16.80
C GLN A 648 10.15 -13.71 -17.93
N SER A 649 9.10 -12.97 -17.57
CA SER A 649 8.22 -12.34 -18.55
C SER A 649 8.84 -11.12 -19.23
N VAL A 650 8.58 -10.97 -20.53
CA VAL A 650 8.93 -9.77 -21.31
C VAL A 650 8.14 -8.57 -20.80
N GLY A 651 8.81 -7.42 -20.74
CA GLY A 651 8.21 -6.15 -20.33
C GLY A 651 8.40 -5.79 -18.87
N LEU A 652 9.09 -6.63 -18.09
CA LEU A 652 9.39 -6.34 -16.68
C LEU A 652 10.35 -5.16 -16.52
N SER A 653 11.24 -4.94 -17.49
CA SER A 653 12.14 -3.79 -17.56
C SER A 653 11.47 -2.51 -18.08
N GLY A 654 10.17 -2.55 -18.43
CA GLY A 654 9.45 -1.41 -19.00
C GLY A 654 9.74 -1.09 -20.48
N ASN A 655 10.75 -1.72 -21.08
CA ASN A 655 11.23 -1.42 -22.43
C ASN A 655 10.42 -2.07 -23.56
N ALA A 656 9.54 -3.02 -23.25
CA ALA A 656 8.69 -3.71 -24.20
C ALA A 656 7.32 -4.04 -23.59
N PRO A 657 6.23 -4.09 -24.37
CA PRO A 657 4.93 -4.52 -23.84
C PRO A 657 4.95 -6.04 -23.53
N PRO A 658 4.22 -6.48 -22.48
CA PRO A 658 4.11 -7.90 -22.17
C PRO A 658 3.27 -8.64 -23.21
N LEU A 659 3.59 -9.92 -23.42
CA LEU A 659 2.79 -10.83 -24.24
C LEU A 659 1.44 -11.08 -23.54
N ASN A 660 0.36 -11.22 -24.31
CA ASN A 660 -1.01 -11.40 -23.78
C ASN A 660 -1.70 -12.67 -24.28
N ARG A 661 -0.91 -13.63 -24.80
CA ARG A 661 -1.36 -14.95 -25.26
C ARG A 661 -0.37 -16.01 -24.76
N ILE A 662 -0.89 -17.08 -24.15
CA ILE A 662 -0.06 -18.18 -23.63
C ILE A 662 0.72 -18.85 -24.77
N GLU A 663 0.14 -18.92 -25.96
CA GLU A 663 0.77 -19.59 -27.11
C GLU A 663 1.95 -18.79 -27.66
N ALA A 664 1.86 -17.46 -27.62
CA ALA A 664 2.96 -16.57 -27.97
C ALA A 664 4.08 -16.61 -26.92
N MET A 665 3.72 -16.68 -25.63
CA MET A 665 4.69 -16.86 -24.55
C MET A 665 5.45 -18.17 -24.70
N ALA A 666 4.73 -19.27 -24.92
CA ALA A 666 5.33 -20.58 -25.11
C ALA A 666 6.31 -20.61 -26.28
N ALA A 667 5.93 -20.07 -27.44
CA ALA A 667 6.82 -20.00 -28.60
C ALA A 667 8.10 -19.19 -28.31
N TYR A 668 7.93 -18.02 -27.67
CA TYR A 668 9.06 -17.16 -27.29
C TYR A 668 10.00 -17.83 -26.27
N TYR A 669 9.44 -18.55 -25.29
CA TYR A 669 10.23 -19.27 -24.30
C TYR A 669 10.90 -20.53 -24.88
N ILE A 670 10.26 -21.23 -25.81
CA ILE A 670 10.87 -22.35 -26.53
C ILE A 670 12.11 -21.87 -27.30
N GLU A 671 11.98 -20.75 -28.01
CA GLU A 671 13.12 -20.15 -28.73
C GLU A 671 14.28 -19.86 -27.77
N ALA A 672 13.99 -19.28 -26.60
CA ALA A 672 15.00 -18.97 -25.61
C ALA A 672 15.71 -20.23 -25.06
N ILE A 673 14.96 -21.27 -24.67
CA ILE A 673 15.57 -22.51 -24.15
C ILE A 673 16.34 -23.27 -25.23
N GLN A 674 15.92 -23.19 -26.50
CA GLN A 674 16.61 -23.83 -27.62
C GLN A 674 17.97 -23.22 -27.94
N ARG A 675 18.20 -21.95 -27.58
CA ARG A 675 19.52 -21.33 -27.65
C ARG A 675 20.51 -21.97 -26.67
N LEU A 676 20.01 -22.48 -25.54
CA LEU A 676 20.82 -23.17 -24.53
C LEU A 676 20.91 -24.68 -24.79
N GLN A 677 19.79 -25.31 -25.13
CA GLN A 677 19.65 -26.73 -25.39
C GLN A 677 18.85 -26.93 -26.69
N PRO A 678 19.51 -27.08 -27.85
CA PRO A 678 18.82 -27.16 -29.14
C PRO A 678 17.87 -28.36 -29.31
N HIS A 679 18.10 -29.45 -28.57
CA HIS A 679 17.35 -30.70 -28.70
C HIS A 679 16.93 -31.24 -27.33
N GLY A 680 15.74 -31.86 -27.28
CA GLY A 680 15.25 -32.53 -26.07
C GLY A 680 16.10 -33.75 -25.66
N PRO A 681 15.79 -34.38 -24.51
CA PRO A 681 14.57 -34.18 -23.73
C PRO A 681 14.54 -32.86 -22.95
N TYR A 682 13.43 -32.14 -23.02
CA TYR A 682 13.20 -30.93 -22.22
C TYR A 682 12.53 -31.28 -20.89
N TYR A 683 12.99 -30.65 -19.81
CA TYR A 683 12.39 -30.76 -18.48
C TYR A 683 11.74 -29.43 -18.13
N LEU A 684 10.41 -29.40 -18.19
CA LEU A 684 9.61 -28.21 -18.04
C LEU A 684 8.83 -28.27 -16.74
N GLY A 685 8.66 -27.13 -16.09
CA GLY A 685 7.70 -27.00 -15.00
C GLY A 685 7.19 -25.60 -14.80
N GLY A 686 6.12 -25.47 -14.04
CA GLY A 686 5.60 -24.15 -13.72
C GLY A 686 4.58 -24.20 -12.58
N TRP A 687 4.64 -23.17 -11.74
CA TRP A 687 3.69 -22.96 -10.66
C TRP A 687 2.58 -22.00 -11.07
N SER A 688 1.34 -22.35 -10.71
CA SER A 688 0.16 -21.53 -11.00
C SER A 688 0.04 -21.22 -12.50
N PHE A 689 -0.06 -19.94 -12.90
CA PHE A 689 -0.06 -19.54 -14.31
C PHE A 689 1.06 -20.20 -15.15
N GLY A 690 2.26 -20.37 -14.56
CA GLY A 690 3.40 -20.97 -15.24
C GLY A 690 3.14 -22.41 -15.69
N GLY A 691 2.30 -23.16 -14.98
CA GLY A 691 1.91 -24.52 -15.37
C GLY A 691 1.11 -24.56 -16.67
N LEU A 692 0.27 -23.55 -16.93
CA LEU A 692 -0.47 -23.44 -18.20
C LEU A 692 0.46 -23.17 -19.38
N VAL A 693 1.46 -22.30 -19.16
CA VAL A 693 2.47 -21.99 -20.19
C VAL A 693 3.40 -23.17 -20.41
N ALA A 694 3.82 -23.88 -19.35
CA ALA A 694 4.61 -25.11 -19.45
C ALA A 694 3.87 -26.18 -20.25
N PHE A 695 2.56 -26.32 -20.04
CA PHE A 695 1.71 -27.25 -20.78
C PHE A 695 1.60 -26.87 -22.26
N GLU A 696 1.47 -25.58 -22.60
CA GLU A 696 1.53 -25.12 -24.00
C GLU A 696 2.90 -25.34 -24.63
N MET A 697 3.98 -25.08 -23.90
CA MET A 697 5.34 -25.33 -24.37
C MET A 697 5.54 -26.82 -24.70
N ALA A 698 5.06 -27.72 -23.85
CA ALA A 698 5.15 -29.15 -24.09
C ALA A 698 4.37 -29.57 -25.35
N GLN A 699 3.14 -29.07 -25.55
CA GLN A 699 2.37 -29.34 -26.78
C GLN A 699 3.11 -28.87 -28.03
N GLN A 700 3.64 -27.63 -28.02
CA GLN A 700 4.38 -27.08 -29.16
C GLN A 700 5.69 -27.85 -29.43
N LEU A 701 6.43 -28.23 -28.39
CA LEU A 701 7.64 -29.05 -28.50
C LEU A 701 7.34 -30.44 -29.06
N THR A 702 6.33 -31.14 -28.53
CA THR A 702 5.91 -32.46 -29.04
C THR A 702 5.50 -32.38 -30.50
N GLN A 703 4.75 -31.35 -30.89
CA GLN A 703 4.36 -31.16 -32.28
C GLN A 703 5.54 -30.82 -33.19
N ALA A 704 6.56 -30.14 -32.66
CA ALA A 704 7.83 -29.92 -33.35
C ALA A 704 8.76 -31.16 -33.33
N GLY A 705 8.27 -32.33 -32.89
CA GLY A 705 9.04 -33.57 -32.82
C GLY A 705 10.10 -33.62 -31.72
N GLN A 706 10.06 -32.69 -30.77
CA GLN A 706 10.96 -32.66 -29.62
C GLN A 706 10.41 -33.51 -28.47
N SER A 707 11.31 -34.20 -27.76
CA SER A 707 10.96 -34.97 -26.57
C SER A 707 10.85 -34.08 -25.32
N VAL A 708 9.83 -34.32 -24.50
CA VAL A 708 9.64 -33.69 -23.18
C VAL A 708 9.79 -34.79 -22.13
N GLY A 709 10.92 -34.79 -21.43
CA GLY A 709 11.28 -35.82 -20.45
C GLY A 709 10.50 -35.70 -19.14
N LEU A 710 10.11 -34.47 -18.76
CA LEU A 710 9.24 -34.21 -17.64
C LEU A 710 8.42 -32.94 -17.90
N LEU A 711 7.12 -33.01 -17.60
CA LEU A 711 6.23 -31.85 -17.49
C LEU A 711 5.66 -31.79 -16.07
N ALA A 712 6.23 -30.91 -15.24
CA ALA A 712 5.86 -30.73 -13.85
C ALA A 712 4.87 -29.56 -13.67
N ILE A 713 3.63 -29.90 -13.31
CA ILE A 713 2.56 -28.94 -13.06
C ILE A 713 2.43 -28.71 -11.55
N LEU A 714 2.82 -27.53 -11.07
CA LEU A 714 2.87 -27.23 -9.63
C LEU A 714 1.60 -26.49 -9.20
N ASP A 715 0.72 -27.19 -8.48
CA ASP A 715 -0.60 -26.75 -7.98
C ASP A 715 -1.40 -25.87 -8.95
N THR A 716 -1.40 -26.25 -10.23
CA THR A 716 -2.11 -25.52 -11.30
C THR A 716 -3.37 -26.28 -11.69
N PRO A 717 -4.57 -25.66 -11.67
CA PRO A 717 -5.77 -26.30 -12.17
C PRO A 717 -5.80 -26.33 -13.70
N ALA A 718 -6.37 -27.39 -14.28
CA ALA A 718 -6.63 -27.46 -15.71
C ALA A 718 -7.62 -26.35 -16.11
N PRO A 719 -7.46 -25.74 -17.31
CA PRO A 719 -8.34 -24.66 -17.79
C PRO A 719 -9.73 -25.16 -18.26
N CYS A 720 -10.20 -26.32 -17.77
CA CYS A 720 -11.45 -26.95 -18.15
C CYS A 720 -12.70 -26.36 -17.45
N TYR A 721 -12.52 -25.40 -16.54
CA TYR A 721 -13.59 -24.64 -15.93
C TYR A 721 -13.65 -23.25 -16.57
N GLN A 722 -14.80 -22.84 -17.11
CA GLN A 722 -15.02 -21.48 -17.64
C GLN A 722 -15.83 -20.62 -16.65
N PRO A 723 -15.21 -19.96 -15.67
CA PRO A 723 -15.88 -18.87 -14.98
C PRO A 723 -16.10 -17.71 -15.95
N SER A 724 -17.18 -16.95 -15.75
CA SER A 724 -17.41 -15.70 -16.49
C SER A 724 -16.20 -14.76 -16.40
N PHE A 725 -15.97 -13.88 -17.37
CA PHE A 725 -14.85 -12.91 -17.33
C PHE A 725 -14.83 -12.14 -16.00
N SER A 726 -15.99 -11.80 -15.44
CA SER A 726 -16.11 -11.14 -14.14
C SER A 726 -15.76 -12.05 -12.96
N GLN A 727 -16.05 -13.36 -12.99
CA GLN A 727 -15.65 -14.32 -11.96
C GLN A 727 -14.18 -14.71 -12.08
N SER A 728 -13.65 -14.85 -13.29
CA SER A 728 -12.21 -15.06 -13.53
C SER A 728 -11.45 -13.81 -13.11
N LEU A 729 -11.89 -12.61 -13.50
CA LEU A 729 -11.28 -11.36 -13.08
C LEU A 729 -11.44 -11.13 -11.57
N LYS A 730 -12.57 -11.49 -10.93
CA LYS A 730 -12.74 -11.45 -9.46
C LYS A 730 -11.92 -12.52 -8.74
N PHE A 731 -11.76 -13.70 -9.30
CA PHE A 731 -10.94 -14.78 -8.74
C PHE A 731 -9.47 -14.48 -8.92
N LEU A 732 -9.07 -13.86 -10.03
CA LEU A 732 -7.70 -13.59 -10.43
C LEU A 732 -7.22 -12.25 -9.85
N LEU A 733 -8.05 -11.19 -9.81
CA LEU A 733 -7.83 -10.03 -8.93
C LEU A 733 -7.91 -10.45 -7.47
N GLY A 734 -8.88 -11.32 -7.12
CA GLY A 734 -9.05 -11.88 -5.79
C GLY A 734 -7.78 -12.55 -5.32
N THR A 735 -7.26 -13.53 -6.06
CA THR A 735 -6.00 -14.24 -5.78
C THR A 735 -4.75 -13.37 -5.97
N ALA A 736 -4.67 -12.47 -6.93
CA ALA A 736 -3.53 -11.56 -7.07
C ALA A 736 -3.41 -10.54 -5.94
N LEU A 737 -4.54 -9.99 -5.48
CA LEU A 737 -4.62 -9.10 -4.32
C LEU A 737 -4.53 -9.87 -3.00
N TRP A 738 -5.06 -11.10 -2.94
CA TRP A 738 -5.00 -12.02 -1.78
C TRP A 738 -3.71 -12.85 -1.70
N SER A 739 -2.79 -12.78 -2.67
CA SER A 739 -1.64 -13.66 -2.60
C SER A 739 -0.40 -13.17 -3.31
N GLY A 740 -0.53 -12.38 -4.38
CA GLY A 740 0.62 -11.87 -5.11
C GLY A 740 1.40 -10.80 -4.38
N LEU A 741 0.70 -9.86 -3.76
CA LEU A 741 1.31 -8.69 -3.13
C LEU A 741 2.00 -9.05 -1.79
N PRO A 742 1.39 -9.83 -0.88
CA PRO A 742 2.09 -10.31 0.31
C PRO A 742 3.21 -11.31 -0.02
N PHE A 743 3.10 -12.07 -1.10
CA PHE A 743 4.15 -12.95 -1.60
C PHE A 743 5.35 -12.20 -2.18
N LEU A 744 5.11 -11.10 -2.92
CA LEU A 744 6.14 -10.14 -3.35
C LEU A 744 6.86 -9.50 -2.15
N LEU A 745 6.13 -9.23 -1.06
CA LEU A 745 6.65 -8.55 0.14
C LEU A 745 7.28 -9.52 1.16
N ASN A 746 6.84 -10.78 1.23
CA ASN A 746 7.45 -11.82 2.09
C ASN A 746 8.77 -12.32 1.50
N TYR A 747 8.91 -12.40 0.17
CA TYR A 747 10.17 -12.78 -0.47
C TYR A 747 11.23 -11.67 -0.41
N GLY A 748 10.82 -10.39 -0.37
CA GLY A 748 11.73 -9.30 -0.01
C GLY A 748 12.31 -9.43 1.41
N ALA A 749 11.58 -10.08 2.33
CA ALA A 749 12.06 -10.35 3.69
C ALA A 749 12.97 -11.60 3.79
N ILE A 750 12.88 -12.56 2.86
CA ILE A 750 13.78 -13.73 2.79
C ILE A 750 15.23 -13.30 2.45
N ALA A 751 15.41 -12.19 1.73
CA ALA A 751 16.73 -11.55 1.54
C ALA A 751 17.40 -11.06 2.85
N THR A 752 16.68 -11.08 3.99
CA THR A 752 17.17 -10.61 5.29
C THR A 752 17.23 -11.71 6.37
N GLN A 753 17.08 -12.98 5.99
CA GLN A 753 17.41 -14.16 6.80
C GLN A 753 16.77 -14.20 8.23
N ARG A 754 15.44 -14.22 8.33
CA ARG A 754 14.75 -14.60 9.59
C ARG A 754 13.41 -15.28 9.30
N TRP A 755 13.31 -16.56 9.68
CA TRP A 755 12.16 -17.44 9.48
C TRP A 755 11.66 -17.93 10.85
N GLN A 756 10.36 -17.78 11.18
CA GLN A 756 9.68 -18.57 12.22
C GLN A 756 8.14 -18.64 12.03
N SER A 757 7.71 -19.85 11.61
CA SER A 757 6.49 -20.67 11.83
C SER A 757 5.11 -20.15 12.28
N GLN A 758 4.08 -20.63 11.54
CA GLN A 758 2.65 -20.95 11.88
C GLN A 758 1.67 -19.77 12.14
N ALA A 759 0.38 -19.75 11.81
CA ALA A 759 -0.58 -20.63 11.11
C ALA A 759 -1.98 -19.92 10.99
N TRP A 760 -2.57 -19.91 9.77
CA TRP A 760 -4.02 -20.04 9.43
C TRP A 760 -4.98 -18.86 9.75
N LEU A 761 -5.47 -18.15 8.72
CA LEU A 761 -6.41 -17.02 8.88
C LEU A 761 -7.63 -17.08 7.92
N SER A 762 -8.76 -16.58 8.42
CA SER A 762 -10.13 -16.68 7.88
C SER A 762 -10.55 -15.48 6.99
N ARG A 763 -11.73 -15.59 6.35
CA ARG A 763 -12.30 -14.75 5.28
C ARG A 763 -12.36 -13.22 5.53
N TRP A 764 -12.24 -12.74 6.77
CA TRP A 764 -12.26 -11.31 7.14
C TRP A 764 -10.86 -10.71 7.42
N GLN A 765 -9.86 -11.54 7.68
CA GLN A 765 -8.48 -11.10 7.98
C GLN A 765 -7.71 -10.66 6.72
N TRP A 766 -8.20 -11.00 5.52
CA TRP A 766 -7.62 -10.59 4.24
C TRP A 766 -8.07 -9.22 3.72
N ALA A 767 -9.25 -8.74 4.14
CA ALA A 767 -9.69 -7.36 3.89
C ALA A 767 -8.86 -6.35 4.71
N ALA A 768 -8.21 -6.83 5.77
CA ALA A 768 -7.26 -6.06 6.57
C ALA A 768 -5.88 -5.99 5.86
N ILE A 769 -5.40 -7.05 5.21
CA ILE A 769 -4.06 -7.11 4.58
C ILE A 769 -3.90 -6.18 3.36
N THR A 770 -4.97 -5.90 2.61
CA THR A 770 -4.95 -4.86 1.55
C THR A 770 -4.93 -3.43 2.10
N ARG A 771 -5.22 -3.24 3.39
CA ARG A 771 -5.14 -1.96 4.13
C ARG A 771 -3.91 -1.86 5.04
N LEU A 772 -3.11 -2.93 5.13
CA LEU A 772 -2.02 -3.11 6.10
C LEU A 772 -0.69 -3.40 5.39
N LEU A 773 -0.40 -2.66 4.32
CA LEU A 773 0.97 -2.51 3.83
C LEU A 773 1.65 -1.39 4.61
N PRO A 774 2.57 -1.66 5.56
CA PRO A 774 3.41 -0.60 6.10
C PRO A 774 4.24 -0.01 4.95
N GLN A 775 4.23 1.32 4.80
CA GLN A 775 4.99 2.06 3.78
C GLN A 775 6.48 1.65 3.71
N SER A 776 7.05 1.10 4.79
CA SER A 776 8.42 0.59 4.86
C SER A 776 8.71 -0.65 4.02
N ARG A 777 7.72 -1.50 3.69
CA ARG A 777 7.92 -2.65 2.76
C ARG A 777 7.67 -2.30 1.29
N LEU A 778 6.89 -1.25 1.02
CA LEU A 778 6.74 -0.65 -0.32
C LEU A 778 7.97 0.18 -0.70
N ARG A 779 8.67 0.80 0.26
CA ARG A 779 9.93 1.54 0.03
C ARG A 779 11.11 0.69 -0.50
N LEU A 780 11.00 -0.64 -0.45
CA LEU A 780 11.98 -1.59 -1.02
C LEU A 780 11.67 -2.00 -2.46
N LEU A 781 10.57 -1.52 -3.02
CA LEU A 781 10.20 -1.73 -4.41
C LEU A 781 10.17 -0.35 -5.06
N ASP A 782 11.12 -0.10 -5.97
CA ASP A 782 11.06 1.06 -6.86
C ASP A 782 9.65 1.17 -7.48
N GLU A 783 8.98 2.32 -7.36
CA GLU A 783 7.66 2.55 -7.95
C GLU A 783 7.67 2.32 -9.46
N SER A 784 8.84 2.48 -10.11
CA SER A 784 9.08 2.17 -11.51
C SER A 784 8.87 0.68 -11.85
N ALA A 785 8.97 -0.23 -10.86
CA ALA A 785 8.86 -1.67 -11.03
C ALA A 785 7.44 -2.24 -10.88
N ILE A 786 6.60 -1.55 -10.11
CA ILE A 786 5.23 -2.00 -9.81
C ILE A 786 4.35 -1.90 -11.05
N VAL A 787 4.50 -0.81 -11.82
CA VAL A 787 3.71 -0.56 -13.03
C VAL A 787 3.95 -1.64 -14.11
N PRO A 788 5.19 -2.02 -14.46
CA PRO A 788 5.48 -3.17 -15.31
C PRO A 788 4.86 -4.49 -14.82
N MET A 789 4.97 -4.79 -13.52
CA MET A 789 4.40 -6.03 -12.95
C MET A 789 2.87 -6.06 -13.04
N LEU A 790 2.19 -4.94 -12.82
CA LEU A 790 0.74 -4.85 -12.97
C LEU A 790 0.30 -4.98 -14.45
N ARG A 791 1.07 -4.42 -15.38
CA ARG A 791 0.85 -4.61 -16.83
C ARG A 791 1.01 -6.07 -17.24
N ILE A 792 2.05 -6.75 -16.76
CA ILE A 792 2.29 -8.18 -16.99
C ILE A 792 1.18 -9.01 -16.37
N PHE A 793 0.79 -8.71 -15.13
CA PHE A 793 -0.30 -9.38 -14.45
C PHE A 793 -1.59 -9.31 -15.27
N TYR A 794 -1.94 -8.12 -15.76
CA TYR A 794 -3.13 -7.92 -16.58
C TYR A 794 -3.03 -8.70 -17.90
N ALA A 795 -1.88 -8.68 -18.57
CA ALA A 795 -1.65 -9.42 -19.81
C ALA A 795 -1.72 -10.95 -19.61
N ASN A 796 -1.14 -11.47 -18.54
CA ASN A 796 -1.18 -12.89 -18.18
C ASN A 796 -2.60 -13.33 -17.80
N ALA A 797 -3.36 -12.50 -17.09
CA ALA A 797 -4.76 -12.76 -16.77
C ALA A 797 -5.62 -12.88 -18.03
N GLN A 798 -5.43 -11.96 -18.99
CA GLN A 798 -6.08 -12.03 -20.30
C GLN A 798 -5.65 -13.28 -21.09
N ALA A 799 -4.36 -13.61 -21.04
CA ALA A 799 -3.80 -14.78 -21.72
C ALA A 799 -4.42 -16.08 -21.17
N ALA A 800 -4.49 -16.23 -19.85
CA ALA A 800 -5.12 -17.38 -19.19
C ALA A 800 -6.60 -17.51 -19.53
N TYR A 801 -7.34 -16.39 -19.53
CA TYR A 801 -8.77 -16.39 -19.85
C TYR A 801 -9.05 -16.81 -21.30
N ARG A 802 -8.17 -16.45 -22.23
CA ARG A 802 -8.31 -16.75 -23.67
C ARG A 802 -7.69 -18.09 -24.07
N TYR A 803 -6.98 -18.74 -23.17
CA TYR A 803 -6.24 -19.95 -23.46
C TYR A 803 -7.17 -21.16 -23.62
N MET A 804 -7.03 -21.86 -24.75
CA MET A 804 -7.74 -23.10 -25.01
C MET A 804 -6.69 -24.17 -25.34
N PRO A 805 -6.32 -25.05 -24.39
CA PRO A 805 -5.31 -26.08 -24.63
C PRO A 805 -5.84 -27.17 -25.57
N GLN A 806 -4.91 -27.87 -26.21
CA GLN A 806 -5.19 -29.12 -26.90
C GLN A 806 -4.93 -30.32 -25.99
N TYR A 807 -5.35 -31.49 -26.44
CA TYR A 807 -5.06 -32.74 -25.75
C TYR A 807 -3.58 -33.08 -25.88
N TYR A 808 -2.94 -33.37 -24.76
CA TYR A 808 -1.53 -33.73 -24.67
C TYR A 808 -1.38 -35.26 -24.55
N PRO A 809 -0.78 -35.94 -25.54
CA PRO A 809 -0.78 -37.41 -25.61
C PRO A 809 0.21 -38.08 -24.64
N HIS A 810 1.01 -37.31 -23.92
CA HIS A 810 2.04 -37.82 -23.00
C HIS A 810 1.66 -37.62 -21.53
N ARG A 811 2.45 -38.24 -20.64
CA ARG A 811 2.28 -38.13 -19.19
C ARG A 811 2.58 -36.70 -18.73
N ILE A 812 1.81 -36.23 -17.76
CA ILE A 812 2.13 -35.05 -16.94
C ILE A 812 2.27 -35.45 -15.48
N THR A 813 3.09 -34.71 -14.73
CA THR A 813 3.28 -34.91 -13.29
C THR A 813 2.72 -33.70 -12.54
N VAL A 814 1.67 -33.91 -11.76
CA VAL A 814 0.96 -32.86 -11.02
C VAL A 814 1.34 -32.92 -9.55
N PHE A 815 1.86 -31.83 -9.02
CA PHE A 815 2.14 -31.65 -7.59
C PHE A 815 1.01 -30.84 -6.96
N LYS A 816 0.12 -31.50 -6.24
CA LYS A 816 -1.09 -30.89 -5.65
C LYS A 816 -0.89 -30.64 -4.16
N THR A 817 -1.35 -29.49 -3.67
CA THR A 817 -1.26 -29.16 -2.24
C THR A 817 -2.37 -29.83 -1.43
N ALA A 818 -2.04 -30.34 -0.23
CA ALA A 818 -2.96 -31.08 0.63
C ALA A 818 -4.05 -30.21 1.28
N GLU A 819 -3.75 -28.93 1.58
CA GLU A 819 -4.70 -28.01 2.21
C GLU A 819 -5.43 -27.18 1.13
N SER A 820 -6.60 -27.64 0.70
CA SER A 820 -7.43 -26.91 -0.26
C SER A 820 -8.41 -25.97 0.45
N VAL A 821 -8.31 -24.67 0.17
CA VAL A 821 -9.14 -23.61 0.78
C VAL A 821 -10.53 -23.50 0.13
N ASP A 822 -10.75 -24.13 -1.04
CA ASP A 822 -11.95 -23.95 -1.87
C ASP A 822 -12.76 -25.23 -2.10
N LYS A 823 -14.10 -25.12 -1.98
CA LYS A 823 -15.07 -26.17 -2.38
C LYS A 823 -15.07 -26.45 -3.90
N LEU A 824 -14.50 -25.56 -4.72
CA LEU A 824 -14.36 -25.71 -6.19
C LEU A 824 -13.22 -26.67 -6.62
N ARG A 825 -12.27 -26.99 -5.74
CA ARG A 825 -11.13 -27.89 -6.02
C ARG A 825 -11.42 -29.35 -5.60
N SER A 826 -12.66 -29.80 -5.78
CA SER A 826 -13.12 -31.14 -5.38
C SER A 826 -12.57 -32.27 -6.27
N ASP A 827 -12.04 -31.96 -7.46
CA ASP A 827 -11.41 -32.94 -8.35
C ASP A 827 -10.03 -33.36 -7.81
N PRO A 828 -9.80 -34.67 -7.53
CA PRO A 828 -8.50 -35.17 -7.09
C PRO A 828 -7.37 -34.83 -8.07
N MET A 829 -7.64 -34.78 -9.38
CA MET A 829 -6.65 -34.55 -10.45
C MET A 829 -6.63 -33.11 -10.98
N LEU A 830 -7.32 -32.17 -10.31
CA LEU A 830 -7.43 -30.77 -10.71
C LEU A 830 -7.92 -30.55 -12.17
N GLY A 831 -8.68 -31.49 -12.74
CA GLY A 831 -9.25 -31.42 -14.09
C GLY A 831 -8.33 -31.91 -15.23
N TRP A 832 -7.07 -32.23 -14.95
CA TRP A 832 -6.08 -32.56 -15.99
C TRP A 832 -6.31 -33.88 -16.73
N GLN A 833 -7.06 -34.80 -16.13
CA GLN A 833 -7.49 -36.06 -16.74
C GLN A 833 -8.24 -35.90 -18.07
N SER A 834 -8.80 -34.71 -18.34
CA SER A 834 -9.48 -34.39 -19.60
C SER A 834 -8.53 -33.91 -20.71
N LEU A 835 -7.30 -33.53 -20.36
CA LEU A 835 -6.35 -32.86 -21.25
C LEU A 835 -5.03 -33.62 -21.43
N ALA A 836 -4.76 -34.64 -20.64
CA ALA A 836 -3.55 -35.46 -20.76
C ALA A 836 -3.89 -36.95 -20.74
N ASN A 837 -3.07 -37.75 -21.42
CA ASN A 837 -3.23 -39.20 -21.50
C ASN A 837 -2.95 -39.91 -20.16
N ASP A 838 -1.95 -39.43 -19.43
CA ASP A 838 -1.58 -39.98 -18.13
C ASP A 838 -1.24 -38.83 -17.17
N VAL A 839 -1.75 -38.91 -15.93
CA VAL A 839 -1.60 -37.88 -14.90
C VAL A 839 -1.05 -38.53 -13.64
N GLN A 840 0.24 -38.32 -13.39
CA GLN A 840 0.90 -38.76 -12.17
C GLN A 840 0.72 -37.71 -11.08
N LEU A 841 0.05 -38.05 -9.98
CA LEU A 841 -0.26 -37.11 -8.90
C LEU A 841 0.66 -37.31 -7.70
N HIS A 842 1.28 -36.23 -7.24
CA HIS A 842 2.03 -36.15 -5.99
C HIS A 842 1.38 -35.15 -5.05
N SER A 843 1.04 -35.60 -3.84
CA SER A 843 0.55 -34.69 -2.79
C SER A 843 1.73 -34.04 -2.06
N VAL A 844 1.66 -32.72 -1.85
CA VAL A 844 2.67 -31.92 -1.13
C VAL A 844 1.96 -31.16 0.01
N PRO A 845 2.55 -31.08 1.22
CA PRO A 845 1.96 -30.32 2.32
C PRO A 845 1.90 -28.81 2.03
N GLY A 846 1.06 -28.11 2.77
CA GLY A 846 0.80 -26.67 2.58
C GLY A 846 -0.38 -26.40 1.64
N ASN A 847 -0.42 -25.17 1.13
CA ASN A 847 -1.46 -24.64 0.23
C ASN A 847 -0.82 -24.02 -1.02
N HIS A 848 -1.65 -23.54 -1.95
CA HIS A 848 -1.20 -22.97 -3.24
C HIS A 848 -0.05 -21.95 -3.11
N LEU A 849 -0.01 -21.18 -2.01
CA LEU A 849 0.91 -20.06 -1.81
C LEU A 849 2.15 -20.45 -1.00
N SER A 850 2.00 -21.39 -0.06
CA SER A 850 3.10 -21.86 0.77
C SER A 850 3.89 -23.01 0.16
N LEU A 851 3.46 -23.53 -1.00
CA LEU A 851 4.08 -24.65 -1.72
C LEU A 851 5.58 -24.44 -2.01
N LEU A 852 5.95 -23.24 -2.46
CA LEU A 852 7.33 -22.86 -2.79
C LEU A 852 8.08 -22.24 -1.60
N GLN A 853 7.58 -22.39 -0.38
CA GLN A 853 8.20 -21.87 0.84
C GLN A 853 8.55 -23.01 1.80
N PRO A 854 9.57 -22.84 2.66
CA PRO A 854 9.82 -23.78 3.75
C PRO A 854 8.58 -23.98 4.66
N PRO A 855 8.43 -25.15 5.32
CA PRO A 855 9.19 -26.37 5.05
C PRO A 855 8.66 -27.10 3.80
N HIS A 856 7.53 -26.69 3.20
CA HIS A 856 6.85 -27.43 2.14
C HIS A 856 7.67 -27.58 0.86
N VAL A 857 8.47 -26.55 0.52
CA VAL A 857 9.36 -26.57 -0.64
C VAL A 857 10.40 -27.69 -0.57
N GLN A 858 10.78 -28.15 0.63
CA GLN A 858 11.70 -29.27 0.80
C GLN A 858 11.05 -30.58 0.35
N VAL A 859 9.79 -30.79 0.72
CA VAL A 859 9.01 -31.97 0.30
C VAL A 859 8.72 -31.91 -1.21
N LEU A 860 8.45 -30.72 -1.74
CA LEU A 860 8.31 -30.53 -3.18
C LEU A 860 9.63 -30.86 -3.91
N ALA A 861 10.75 -30.33 -3.44
CA ALA A 861 12.07 -30.54 -4.04
C ALA A 861 12.47 -32.03 -4.01
N GLU A 862 12.19 -32.74 -2.91
CA GLU A 862 12.45 -34.18 -2.80
C GLU A 862 11.66 -34.97 -3.85
N LYS A 863 10.34 -34.75 -3.92
CA LYS A 863 9.47 -35.48 -4.86
C LYS A 863 9.75 -35.12 -6.32
N LEU A 864 10.01 -33.84 -6.60
CA LEU A 864 10.40 -33.38 -7.93
C LEU A 864 11.77 -33.94 -8.32
N GLY A 865 12.72 -33.98 -7.38
CA GLY A 865 14.03 -34.60 -7.56
C GLY A 865 13.95 -36.08 -7.90
N GLN A 866 13.05 -36.84 -7.27
CA GLN A 866 12.77 -38.24 -7.62
C GLN A 866 12.26 -38.37 -9.06
N CYS A 867 11.28 -37.54 -9.47
CA CYS A 867 10.76 -37.56 -10.83
C CYS A 867 11.81 -37.19 -11.89
N LEU A 868 12.70 -36.25 -11.55
CA LEU A 868 13.83 -35.84 -12.39
C LEU A 868 14.92 -36.92 -12.48
N ALA A 869 15.06 -37.78 -11.46
CA ALA A 869 16.00 -38.90 -11.45
C ALA A 869 15.46 -40.15 -12.14
N GLU A 870 14.13 -40.36 -12.12
CA GLU A 870 13.44 -41.43 -12.87
C GLU A 870 13.46 -41.20 -14.39
N ASN A 871 13.66 -39.95 -14.82
CA ASN A 871 13.77 -39.54 -16.22
C ASN A 871 15.08 -38.74 -16.42
N PRO A 872 16.27 -39.35 -16.27
CA PRO A 872 17.54 -38.63 -16.18
C PRO A 872 17.94 -37.86 -17.45
#